data_AF-A0A9P5SDT7-F1
#
_entry.id   AF-A0A9P5SDT7-F1
#
_cell.length_a   1.000
_cell.length_b   1.000
_cell.length_c   1.000
_cell.angle_alpha   90.00
_cell.angle_beta   90.00
_cell.angle_gamma   90.00
#
_symmetry.space_group_name_H-M   'P 1'
#
loop_
_entity.id
_entity.type
_entity.pdbx_description
1 polymer ?
#
loop_
_entity_poly.entity_id
_entity_poly.type
_entity_poly.pdbx_seq_one_letter_code
_entity_poly.pdbx_strand_id
1 'polypeptide(L)'
;MLRLPSLDITFTQLILASVALHAILLIYGHWQDTHLVVKYTDIDYVVFSDASRYLTQGLSPYRRATYRYTPLLAQLLMPNIYLHESFGKWVFTGADLVIGVLIQKILRLRGMSESRAVKFNALWLLNPMVANISTRGNAESVIGAMVLGSFYLVMTRRIRWGAFLYGLSVHFKTYPIIYSIALLVMMDDKYFANELSQQEQEEKEEKQKVVQEKRRKENVVVRTVKDLVDFVTWRRVQFGLISGGWFFLITGLMYYFYGYEFLFETYLYHVTRKDHRHNFSFWFYNIYLTFTSPTGTLVGVLTFVPQLALVLAIGCCFGKDIFFCAFLQTFAFVAWNKVCTAQYFMWYIVFLPLLIPCLAANPRLSLKRQGGRMLLGWVASQGLWLSQAYNLEFLGRNTFWNLFLASALMFGTNVWILVELITGAEYEPTSPQQHIRHPTRLDPQFQETIGPGPNLNPSAKHQPGRSGPDSKGESENDVNNNVPIATKVKRGSRGPYHEYKDKQWNDAVFDLTMNFGSMSVTEVANKHGINPRTARAKFAKYMEDPSKGFPVDKPRGGGAGRPALVQEEHTMFILEFFRDDPAKEMHLLQDAIKEKFGLEVSESTLNRHVKKNCSLSLQRRQPKLKAQFVDGNKEARKAQVEEWPCDETFLQKSVFIAEEGFNLYQRCLHGLCPKGGKTSKSKAGAKVTIGEGPHDRCTGIMEVLLWT
;
A
#
# COMPACT_ATOMS: atom_id res chain seq x y z
N MET A 1 6.09 -10.26 46.97
CA MET A 1 4.89 -9.75 46.25
C MET A 1 4.68 -8.31 46.65
N LEU A 2 4.60 -7.36 45.72
CA LEU A 2 4.21 -5.97 46.06
C LEU A 2 2.69 -5.99 46.19
N ARG A 3 2.18 -5.84 47.42
CA ARG A 3 0.75 -5.64 47.68
C ARG A 3 0.42 -4.20 47.27
N LEU A 4 0.01 -4.01 46.02
CA LEU A 4 -0.75 -2.82 45.67
C LEU A 4 -2.06 -2.87 46.49
N PRO A 5 -2.53 -1.74 47.05
CA PRO A 5 -3.83 -1.68 47.70
C PRO A 5 -4.88 -2.24 46.74
N SER A 6 -5.72 -3.15 47.24
CA SER A 6 -6.77 -3.82 46.47
C SER A 6 -7.88 -2.83 46.17
N LEU A 7 -7.66 -1.91 45.23
CA LEU A 7 -8.78 -1.34 44.50
C LEU A 7 -9.39 -2.49 43.68
N ASP A 8 -10.51 -3.02 44.17
CA ASP A 8 -11.34 -3.93 43.39
C ASP A 8 -12.09 -3.11 42.33
N ILE A 9 -11.38 -2.83 41.25
CA ILE A 9 -11.94 -2.20 40.05
C ILE A 9 -12.89 -3.21 39.40
N THR A 10 -14.16 -2.83 39.24
CA THR A 10 -15.14 -3.61 38.49
C THR A 10 -14.91 -3.47 36.98
N PHE A 11 -15.40 -4.43 36.19
CA PHE A 11 -15.29 -4.33 34.73
C PHE A 11 -15.98 -3.07 34.18
N THR A 12 -17.12 -2.69 34.74
CA THR A 12 -17.83 -1.46 34.39
C THR A 12 -16.99 -0.21 34.65
N GLN A 13 -16.35 -0.12 35.82
CA GLN A 13 -15.44 1.00 36.13
C GLN A 13 -14.26 1.07 35.17
N LEU A 14 -13.69 -0.08 34.78
CA LEU A 14 -12.60 -0.11 33.80
C LEU A 14 -13.06 0.40 32.42
N ILE A 15 -14.24 -0.01 31.96
CA ILE A 15 -14.81 0.47 30.69
C ILE A 15 -15.08 1.97 30.76
N LEU A 16 -15.67 2.48 31.84
CA LEU A 16 -15.91 3.92 32.02
C LEU A 16 -14.61 4.71 32.04
N ALA A 17 -13.56 4.21 32.71
CA ALA A 17 -12.24 4.83 32.71
C ALA A 17 -11.63 4.85 31.29
N SER A 18 -11.79 3.77 30.52
CA SER A 18 -11.35 3.71 29.13
C SER A 18 -12.12 4.68 28.25
N VAL A 19 -13.45 4.76 28.36
CA VAL A 19 -14.28 5.73 27.63
C VAL A 19 -13.84 7.16 27.94
N ALA A 20 -13.61 7.48 29.22
CA ALA A 20 -13.12 8.79 29.63
C ALA A 20 -11.74 9.10 29.04
N LEU A 21 -10.79 8.14 29.08
CA LEU A 21 -9.46 8.28 28.49
C LEU A 21 -9.54 8.61 26.99
N HIS A 22 -10.33 7.85 26.22
CA HIS A 22 -10.48 8.07 24.79
C HIS A 22 -11.18 9.40 24.50
N ALA A 23 -12.23 9.76 25.26
CA ALA A 23 -12.92 11.04 25.10
C ALA A 23 -11.97 12.23 25.36
N ILE A 24 -11.16 12.18 26.41
CA ILE A 24 -10.15 13.20 26.72
C ILE A 24 -9.15 13.33 25.56
N LEU A 25 -8.64 12.21 25.04
CA LEU A 25 -7.69 12.20 23.93
C LEU A 25 -8.30 12.68 22.61
N LEU A 26 -9.59 12.41 22.35
CA LEU A 26 -10.28 12.95 21.17
C LEU A 26 -10.47 14.47 21.26
N ILE A 27 -10.88 14.97 22.43
CA ILE A 27 -11.02 16.42 22.68
C ILE A 27 -9.65 17.10 22.58
N TYR A 28 -8.63 16.54 23.25
CA TYR A 28 -7.26 17.04 23.18
C TYR A 28 -6.72 17.00 21.75
N GLY A 29 -6.97 15.91 21.02
CA GLY A 29 -6.54 15.74 19.65
C GLY A 29 -7.13 16.81 18.72
N HIS A 30 -8.42 17.10 18.86
CA HIS A 30 -9.06 18.20 18.13
C HIS A 30 -8.43 19.55 18.50
N TRP A 31 -8.26 19.83 19.80
CA TRP A 31 -7.60 21.05 20.26
C TRP A 31 -6.17 21.19 19.71
N GLN A 32 -5.37 20.11 19.72
CA GLN A 32 -4.03 20.10 19.17
C GLN A 32 -4.04 20.36 17.66
N ASP A 33 -4.96 19.73 16.93
CA ASP A 33 -5.08 19.92 15.48
C ASP A 33 -5.47 21.34 15.09
N THR A 34 -6.21 22.08 15.93
CA THR A 34 -6.58 23.48 15.66
C THR A 34 -5.51 24.48 16.09
N HIS A 35 -4.75 24.19 17.15
CA HIS A 35 -3.82 25.17 17.75
C HIS A 35 -2.34 24.94 17.43
N LEU A 36 -1.92 23.70 17.14
CA LEU A 36 -0.50 23.36 16.93
C LEU A 36 -0.18 23.07 15.46
N VAL A 37 1.09 23.33 15.10
CA VAL A 37 1.63 23.02 13.77
C VAL A 37 1.69 21.49 13.57
N VAL A 38 2.20 20.76 14.57
CA VAL A 38 2.27 19.30 14.53
C VAL A 38 0.91 18.72 14.87
N LYS A 39 0.29 18.08 13.87
CA LYS A 39 -1.04 17.50 13.99
C LYS A 39 -1.05 16.22 14.84
N TYR A 40 -2.09 16.12 15.65
CA TYR A 40 -2.46 14.92 16.36
C TYR A 40 -3.05 13.89 15.40
N THR A 41 -3.95 14.30 14.50
CA THR A 41 -4.56 13.36 13.55
C THR A 41 -3.51 12.66 12.67
N ASP A 42 -3.62 11.34 12.55
CA ASP A 42 -2.81 10.53 11.64
C ASP A 42 -3.14 10.90 10.18
N ILE A 43 -2.12 10.97 9.34
CA ILE A 43 -2.28 11.26 7.92
C ILE A 43 -3.17 10.23 7.22
N ASP A 44 -3.13 8.98 7.68
CA ASP A 44 -3.96 7.91 7.14
C ASP A 44 -5.46 8.22 7.35
N TYR A 45 -5.83 8.87 8.45
CA TYR A 45 -7.23 9.26 8.71
C TYR A 45 -7.76 10.27 7.68
N VAL A 46 -6.90 11.21 7.26
CA VAL A 46 -7.22 12.16 6.19
C VAL A 46 -7.38 11.43 4.86
N VAL A 47 -6.47 10.50 4.56
CA VAL A 47 -6.53 9.66 3.35
C VAL A 47 -7.82 8.83 3.32
N PHE A 48 -8.26 8.27 4.46
CA PHE A 48 -9.52 7.54 4.55
C PHE A 48 -10.73 8.45 4.33
N SER A 49 -10.73 9.63 4.95
CA SER A 49 -11.83 10.59 4.86
C SER A 49 -11.98 11.12 3.44
N ASP A 50 -10.87 11.39 2.74
CA ASP A 50 -10.88 11.78 1.34
C ASP A 50 -11.39 10.66 0.42
N ALA A 51 -10.96 9.42 0.64
CA ALA A 51 -11.48 8.26 -0.09
C ALA A 51 -12.98 8.07 0.13
N SER A 52 -13.45 8.29 1.36
CA SER A 52 -14.87 8.27 1.71
C SER A 52 -15.64 9.37 0.98
N ARG A 53 -15.06 10.58 0.87
CA ARG A 53 -15.65 11.68 0.08
C ARG A 53 -15.81 11.31 -1.39
N TYR A 54 -14.83 10.64 -2.00
CA TYR A 54 -14.98 10.15 -3.38
C TYR A 54 -16.15 9.17 -3.52
N LEU A 55 -16.31 8.23 -2.58
CA LEU A 55 -17.45 7.31 -2.59
C LEU A 55 -18.79 8.04 -2.52
N THR A 56 -18.91 9.07 -1.66
CA THR A 56 -20.14 9.87 -1.55
C THR A 56 -20.49 10.63 -2.84
N GLN A 57 -19.52 10.83 -3.73
CA GLN A 57 -19.69 11.48 -5.04
C GLN A 57 -19.90 10.45 -6.17
N GLY A 58 -20.05 9.16 -5.86
CA GLY A 58 -20.15 8.09 -6.85
C GLY A 58 -18.83 7.77 -7.56
N LEU A 59 -17.70 8.16 -6.97
CA LEU A 59 -16.36 7.98 -7.54
C LEU A 59 -15.57 6.88 -6.81
N SER A 60 -14.58 6.30 -7.50
CA SER A 60 -13.66 5.31 -6.91
C SER A 60 -12.88 5.92 -5.72
N PRO A 61 -12.75 5.21 -4.58
CA PRO A 61 -11.96 5.68 -3.44
C PRO A 61 -10.47 5.81 -3.78
N TYR A 62 -10.00 5.06 -4.78
CA TYR A 62 -8.62 5.09 -5.27
C TYR A 62 -8.26 6.33 -6.07
N ARG A 63 -9.25 7.18 -6.41
CA ARG A 63 -8.95 8.55 -6.88
C ARG A 63 -8.19 9.36 -5.84
N ARG A 64 -8.32 9.01 -4.55
CA ARG A 64 -7.40 9.52 -3.54
C ARG A 64 -6.05 8.83 -3.72
N ALA A 65 -5.07 9.60 -4.19
CA ALA A 65 -3.67 9.18 -4.21
C ALA A 65 -3.28 8.60 -2.84
N THR A 66 -2.43 7.56 -2.82
CA THR A 66 -1.97 6.87 -1.61
C THR A 66 -3.04 6.17 -0.77
N TYR A 67 -4.29 6.06 -1.24
CA TYR A 67 -5.25 5.14 -0.62
C TYR A 67 -4.85 3.70 -0.97
N ARG A 68 -4.54 2.88 0.05
CA ARG A 68 -4.03 1.50 -0.07
C ARG A 68 -4.83 0.48 0.73
N TYR A 69 -6.10 0.78 0.99
CA TYR A 69 -6.97 0.01 1.87
C TYR A 69 -8.15 -0.57 1.09
N THR A 70 -8.88 -1.50 1.70
CA THR A 70 -10.12 -2.03 1.08
C THR A 70 -11.17 -0.93 0.96
N PRO A 71 -11.99 -0.89 -0.12
CA PRO A 71 -13.08 0.07 -0.23
C PRO A 71 -14.06 0.00 0.94
N LEU A 72 -14.17 -1.16 1.61
CA LEU A 72 -15.00 -1.31 2.82
C LEU A 72 -14.62 -0.33 3.94
N LEU A 73 -13.33 0.01 4.07
CA LEU A 73 -12.89 0.98 5.07
C LEU A 73 -13.38 2.39 4.73
N ALA A 74 -13.30 2.80 3.46
CA ALA A 74 -13.86 4.08 3.02
C ALA A 74 -15.39 4.09 3.13
N GLN A 75 -16.07 2.98 2.85
CA GLN A 75 -17.51 2.86 3.02
C GLN A 75 -17.92 3.02 4.50
N LEU A 76 -17.20 2.37 5.42
CA LEU A 76 -17.40 2.50 6.87
C LEU A 76 -17.29 3.96 7.35
N LEU A 77 -16.48 4.77 6.64
CA LEU A 77 -16.13 6.14 7.01
C LEU A 77 -16.88 7.21 6.23
N MET A 78 -17.83 6.84 5.34
CA MET A 78 -18.71 7.82 4.68
C MET A 78 -19.43 8.77 5.66
N PRO A 79 -19.85 8.36 6.87
CA PRO A 79 -20.44 9.29 7.82
C PRO A 79 -19.46 10.38 8.32
N ASN A 80 -18.15 10.29 8.04
CA ASN A 80 -17.24 11.43 8.22
C ASN A 80 -17.67 12.66 7.42
N ILE A 81 -18.36 12.45 6.28
CA ILE A 81 -18.81 13.51 5.38
C ILE A 81 -20.22 13.97 5.75
N TYR A 82 -21.10 13.03 6.11
CA TYR A 82 -22.51 13.33 6.35
C TYR A 82 -22.85 13.72 7.79
N LEU A 83 -22.11 13.22 8.79
CA LEU A 83 -22.41 13.43 10.21
C LEU A 83 -21.37 14.33 10.87
N HIS A 84 -20.11 13.88 10.91
CA HIS A 84 -19.04 14.62 11.61
C HIS A 84 -17.66 14.11 11.18
N GLU A 85 -16.69 15.01 10.96
CA GLU A 85 -15.35 14.68 10.46
C GLU A 85 -14.59 13.64 11.31
N SER A 86 -14.87 13.61 12.61
CA SER A 86 -14.25 12.67 13.56
C SER A 86 -15.03 11.36 13.76
N PHE A 87 -16.12 11.12 13.04
CA PHE A 87 -16.95 9.90 13.17
C PHE A 87 -16.11 8.62 13.15
N GLY A 88 -15.18 8.51 12.21
CA GLY A 88 -14.28 7.37 12.09
C GLY A 88 -13.40 7.14 13.31
N LYS A 89 -12.92 8.21 13.95
CA LYS A 89 -12.15 8.08 15.20
C LYS A 89 -13.01 7.45 16.30
N TRP A 90 -14.28 7.82 16.40
CA TRP A 90 -15.22 7.18 17.35
C TRP A 90 -15.42 5.69 17.05
N VAL A 91 -15.51 5.31 15.77
CA VAL A 91 -15.59 3.90 15.36
C VAL A 91 -14.33 3.14 15.79
N PHE A 92 -13.15 3.72 15.58
CA PHE A 92 -11.87 3.09 15.92
C PHE A 92 -11.66 2.94 17.43
N THR A 93 -11.96 3.98 18.21
CA THR A 93 -11.92 3.91 19.68
C THR A 93 -13.01 2.98 20.22
N GLY A 94 -14.17 2.90 19.56
CA GLY A 94 -15.21 1.93 19.88
C GLY A 94 -14.72 0.49 19.69
N ALA A 95 -13.90 0.24 18.67
CA ALA A 95 -13.29 -1.07 18.46
C ALA A 95 -12.30 -1.45 19.58
N ASP A 96 -11.61 -0.50 20.21
CA ASP A 96 -10.79 -0.78 21.40
C ASP A 96 -11.62 -1.30 22.57
N LEU A 97 -12.81 -0.72 22.77
CA LEU A 97 -13.75 -1.18 23.80
C LEU A 97 -14.28 -2.57 23.49
N VAL A 98 -14.60 -2.86 22.22
CA VAL A 98 -15.01 -4.20 21.77
C VAL A 98 -13.90 -5.21 22.04
N ILE A 99 -12.64 -4.88 21.73
CA ILE A 99 -11.48 -5.71 22.07
C ILE A 99 -11.40 -5.94 23.58
N GLY A 100 -11.57 -4.91 24.41
CA GLY A 100 -11.57 -5.07 25.87
C GLY A 100 -12.68 -6.00 26.37
N VAL A 101 -13.89 -5.93 25.78
CA VAL A 101 -14.99 -6.87 26.08
C VAL A 101 -14.62 -8.30 25.66
N LEU A 102 -14.01 -8.48 24.48
CA LEU A 102 -13.56 -9.78 24.00
C LEU A 102 -12.47 -10.37 24.91
N ILE A 103 -11.47 -9.56 25.29
CA ILE A 103 -10.43 -9.97 26.23
C ILE A 103 -11.04 -10.41 27.56
N GLN A 104 -11.97 -9.62 28.12
CA GLN A 104 -12.66 -9.97 29.36
C GLN A 104 -13.36 -11.34 29.22
N LYS A 105 -14.14 -11.54 28.15
CA LYS A 105 -14.86 -12.78 27.89
C LYS A 105 -13.92 -13.97 27.70
N ILE A 106 -12.83 -13.80 26.97
CA ILE A 106 -11.84 -14.87 26.74
C ILE A 106 -11.15 -15.24 28.05
N LEU A 107 -10.72 -14.28 28.87
CA LEU A 107 -10.10 -14.56 30.17
C LEU A 107 -11.06 -15.32 31.10
N ARG A 108 -12.34 -14.92 31.14
CA ARG A 108 -13.38 -15.62 31.90
C ARG A 108 -13.65 -17.02 31.37
N LEU A 109 -13.68 -17.20 30.04
CA LEU A 109 -13.82 -18.50 29.39
C LEU A 109 -12.67 -19.45 29.76
N ARG A 110 -11.47 -18.91 30.00
CA ARG A 110 -10.29 -19.65 30.48
C ARG A 110 -10.30 -19.90 32.00
N GLY A 111 -11.42 -19.68 32.69
CA GLY A 111 -11.59 -19.95 34.12
C GLY A 111 -11.01 -18.88 35.07
N MET A 112 -10.59 -17.73 34.55
CA MET A 112 -10.03 -16.66 35.40
C MET A 112 -11.12 -15.97 36.22
N SER A 113 -10.85 -15.62 37.48
CA SER A 113 -11.76 -14.80 38.30
C SER A 113 -11.93 -13.39 37.72
N GLU A 114 -13.06 -12.76 37.98
CA GLU A 114 -13.39 -11.45 37.40
C GLU A 114 -12.40 -10.35 37.81
N SER A 115 -12.10 -10.21 39.11
CA SER A 115 -11.12 -9.23 39.62
C SER A 115 -9.73 -9.40 38.96
N ARG A 116 -9.32 -10.64 38.67
CA ARG A 116 -8.04 -10.90 37.98
C ARG A 116 -8.12 -10.58 36.48
N ALA A 117 -9.23 -10.92 35.83
CA ALA A 117 -9.45 -10.63 34.42
C ALA A 117 -9.45 -9.12 34.14
N VAL A 118 -10.12 -8.32 34.98
CA VAL A 118 -10.14 -6.86 34.87
C VAL A 118 -8.73 -6.26 34.94
N LYS A 119 -7.88 -6.76 35.85
CA LYS A 119 -6.49 -6.28 36.01
C LYS A 119 -5.65 -6.51 34.75
N PHE A 120 -5.77 -7.66 34.10
CA PHE A 120 -5.06 -7.91 32.84
C PHE A 120 -5.67 -7.14 31.67
N ASN A 121 -6.99 -7.00 31.62
CA ASN A 121 -7.68 -6.24 30.59
C ASN A 121 -7.29 -4.75 30.59
N ALA A 122 -6.96 -4.20 31.76
CA ALA A 122 -6.44 -2.84 31.87
C ALA A 122 -5.17 -2.59 31.03
N LEU A 123 -4.37 -3.64 30.75
CA LEU A 123 -3.19 -3.56 29.88
C LEU A 123 -3.53 -3.25 28.41
N TRP A 124 -4.79 -3.39 28.01
CA TRP A 124 -5.31 -2.94 26.72
C TRP A 124 -6.11 -1.65 26.87
N LEU A 125 -7.17 -1.67 27.69
CA LEU A 125 -8.15 -0.58 27.77
C LEU A 125 -7.60 0.73 28.32
N LEU A 126 -6.53 0.69 29.12
CA LEU A 126 -5.87 1.87 29.67
C LEU A 126 -4.44 2.05 29.13
N ASN A 127 -4.09 1.34 28.05
CA ASN A 127 -2.78 1.46 27.44
C ASN A 127 -2.69 2.78 26.66
N PRO A 128 -1.78 3.70 27.03
CA PRO A 128 -1.68 5.00 26.37
C PRO A 128 -1.29 4.88 24.89
N MET A 129 -0.55 3.84 24.50
CA MET A 129 -0.20 3.61 23.11
C MET A 129 -1.42 3.19 22.27
N VAL A 130 -2.23 2.27 22.81
CA VAL A 130 -3.48 1.81 22.17
C VAL A 130 -4.43 2.98 21.99
N ALA A 131 -4.74 3.66 23.11
CA ALA A 131 -5.68 4.76 23.11
C ALA A 131 -5.22 5.88 22.18
N ASN A 132 -3.94 6.24 22.18
CA ASN A 132 -3.41 7.28 21.29
C ASN A 132 -3.47 6.88 19.81
N ILE A 133 -3.17 5.64 19.44
CA ILE A 133 -3.19 5.22 18.02
C ILE A 133 -4.61 5.28 17.45
N SER A 134 -5.62 4.82 18.19
CA SER A 134 -7.01 4.82 17.72
C SER A 134 -7.61 6.22 17.67
N THR A 135 -7.38 7.06 18.69
CA THR A 135 -7.89 8.45 18.74
C THR A 135 -7.23 9.35 17.69
N ARG A 136 -5.99 9.05 17.28
CA ARG A 136 -5.36 9.71 16.12
C ARG A 136 -6.03 9.37 14.79
N GLY A 137 -6.87 8.32 14.74
CA GLY A 137 -7.64 7.94 13.55
C GLY A 137 -7.06 6.75 12.77
N ASN A 138 -6.34 5.85 13.45
CA ASN A 138 -5.89 4.61 12.83
C ASN A 138 -6.91 3.47 13.00
N ALA A 139 -7.13 2.66 11.95
CA ALA A 139 -8.13 1.59 11.92
C ALA A 139 -7.66 0.24 12.51
N GLU A 140 -6.43 0.09 13.01
CA GLU A 140 -5.86 -1.19 13.47
C GLU A 140 -6.76 -1.92 14.48
N SER A 141 -7.41 -1.19 15.38
CA SER A 141 -8.31 -1.76 16.39
C SER A 141 -9.55 -2.44 15.79
N VAL A 142 -10.02 -1.98 14.62
CA VAL A 142 -11.11 -2.65 13.89
C VAL A 142 -10.65 -4.03 13.43
N ILE A 143 -9.43 -4.15 12.90
CA ILE A 143 -8.86 -5.46 12.52
C ILE A 143 -8.64 -6.33 13.75
N GLY A 144 -8.10 -5.77 14.84
CA GLY A 144 -7.92 -6.48 16.11
C GLY A 144 -9.22 -7.05 16.67
N ALA A 145 -10.33 -6.29 16.59
CA ALA A 145 -11.65 -6.73 17.01
C ALA A 145 -12.17 -7.90 16.16
N MET A 146 -11.96 -7.87 14.84
CA MET A 146 -12.34 -8.98 13.95
C MET A 146 -11.50 -10.24 14.23
N VAL A 147 -10.19 -10.09 14.45
CA VAL A 147 -9.29 -11.21 14.76
C VAL A 147 -9.65 -11.87 16.09
N LEU A 148 -9.72 -11.10 17.18
CA LEU A 148 -10.10 -11.65 18.49
C LEU A 148 -11.55 -12.15 18.52
N GLY A 149 -12.45 -11.49 17.80
CA GLY A 149 -13.84 -11.92 17.64
C GLY A 149 -13.91 -13.29 16.96
N SER A 150 -13.12 -13.52 15.92
CA SER A 150 -12.99 -14.83 15.28
C SER A 150 -12.52 -15.89 16.27
N PHE A 151 -11.44 -15.60 17.02
CA PHE A 151 -10.89 -16.55 17.99
C PHE A 151 -11.93 -16.90 19.07
N TYR A 152 -12.60 -15.88 19.62
CA TYR A 152 -13.68 -16.07 20.59
C TYR A 152 -14.84 -16.91 20.04
N LEU A 153 -15.26 -16.69 18.80
CA LEU A 153 -16.33 -17.47 18.16
C LEU A 153 -15.91 -18.93 17.93
N VAL A 154 -14.66 -19.18 17.53
CA VAL A 154 -14.13 -20.54 17.39
C VAL A 154 -14.06 -21.25 18.75
N MET A 155 -13.55 -20.57 19.78
CA MET A 155 -13.48 -21.10 21.15
C MET A 155 -14.87 -21.42 21.73
N THR A 156 -15.89 -20.63 21.39
CA THR A 156 -17.29 -20.86 21.81
C THR A 156 -18.04 -21.81 20.88
N ARG A 157 -17.34 -22.61 20.07
CA ARG A 157 -17.87 -23.62 19.15
C ARG A 157 -18.73 -23.07 18.00
N ARG A 158 -18.74 -21.76 17.76
CA ARG A 158 -19.45 -21.08 16.66
C ARG A 158 -18.55 -20.95 15.41
N ILE A 159 -18.05 -22.07 14.92
CA ILE A 159 -17.00 -22.15 13.89
C ILE A 159 -17.38 -21.40 12.61
N ARG A 160 -18.63 -21.51 12.13
CA ARG A 160 -19.08 -20.85 10.88
C ARG A 160 -19.00 -19.32 10.96
N TRP A 161 -19.43 -18.75 12.08
CA TRP A 161 -19.36 -17.30 12.31
C TRP A 161 -17.91 -16.84 12.55
N GLY A 162 -17.11 -17.64 13.25
CA GLY A 162 -15.67 -17.39 13.38
C GLY A 162 -14.96 -17.38 12.02
N ALA A 163 -15.29 -18.33 11.14
CA ALA A 163 -14.73 -18.41 9.79
C ALA A 163 -15.12 -17.21 8.91
N PHE A 164 -16.40 -16.79 8.95
CA PHE A 164 -16.85 -15.57 8.27
C PHE A 164 -16.06 -14.34 8.73
N LEU A 165 -15.99 -14.12 10.05
CA LEU A 165 -15.33 -12.95 10.61
C LEU A 165 -13.82 -12.98 10.36
N TYR A 166 -13.21 -14.17 10.35
CA TYR A 166 -11.82 -14.35 9.95
C TYR A 166 -11.59 -13.98 8.49
N GLY A 167 -12.40 -14.50 7.56
CA GLY A 167 -12.32 -14.16 6.13
C GLY A 167 -12.48 -12.65 5.88
N LEU A 168 -13.40 -12.01 6.61
CA LEU A 168 -13.57 -10.57 6.59
C LEU A 168 -12.32 -9.84 7.11
N SER A 169 -11.70 -10.31 8.19
CA SER A 169 -10.47 -9.71 8.74
C SER A 169 -9.30 -9.75 7.73
N VAL A 170 -9.12 -10.88 7.04
CA VAL A 170 -8.09 -11.08 6.00
C VAL A 170 -8.37 -10.22 4.76
N HIS A 171 -9.65 -10.05 4.40
CA HIS A 171 -10.04 -9.15 3.33
C HIS A 171 -9.72 -7.69 3.69
N PHE A 172 -10.02 -7.29 4.93
CA PHE A 172 -9.83 -5.92 5.41
C PHE A 172 -8.36 -5.52 5.45
N LYS A 173 -7.49 -6.45 5.86
CA LYS A 173 -6.03 -6.32 5.82
C LYS A 173 -5.44 -7.72 5.72
N THR A 174 -4.37 -7.92 4.95
CA THR A 174 -3.89 -9.27 4.63
C THR A 174 -3.16 -9.97 5.77
N TYR A 175 -2.58 -9.25 6.74
CA TYR A 175 -1.74 -9.85 7.78
C TYR A 175 -2.42 -10.93 8.65
N PRO A 176 -3.74 -10.90 8.97
CA PRO A 176 -4.39 -11.95 9.75
C PRO A 176 -4.33 -13.33 9.10
N ILE A 177 -3.98 -13.43 7.80
CA ILE A 177 -3.76 -14.71 7.11
C ILE A 177 -2.71 -15.58 7.81
N ILE A 178 -1.77 -14.97 8.56
CA ILE A 178 -0.75 -15.69 9.30
C ILE A 178 -1.34 -16.63 10.37
N TYR A 179 -2.53 -16.32 10.90
CA TYR A 179 -3.20 -17.13 11.93
C TYR A 179 -3.92 -18.37 11.38
N SER A 180 -3.96 -18.55 10.05
CA SER A 180 -4.70 -19.64 9.41
C SER A 180 -4.26 -21.00 9.93
N ILE A 181 -2.96 -21.28 9.92
CA ILE A 181 -2.40 -22.54 10.43
C ILE A 181 -2.67 -22.70 11.93
N ALA A 182 -2.48 -21.64 12.71
CA ALA A 182 -2.71 -21.69 14.16
C ALA A 182 -4.16 -22.05 14.49
N LEU A 183 -5.13 -21.45 13.80
CA LEU A 183 -6.55 -21.76 13.94
C LEU A 183 -6.88 -23.21 13.53
N LEU A 184 -6.31 -23.69 12.42
CA LEU A 184 -6.50 -25.07 11.98
C LEU A 184 -5.92 -26.07 13.00
N VAL A 185 -4.72 -25.80 13.54
CA VAL A 185 -4.08 -26.63 14.57
C VAL A 185 -4.91 -26.62 15.87
N MET A 186 -5.39 -25.46 16.30
CA MET A 186 -6.26 -25.32 17.48
C MET A 186 -7.55 -26.14 17.34
N MET A 187 -8.09 -26.24 16.13
CA MET A 187 -9.32 -26.99 15.83
C MET A 187 -9.06 -28.51 15.71
N ASP A 188 -8.40 -29.11 16.70
CA ASP A 188 -8.30 -30.56 16.84
C ASP A 188 -9.65 -31.15 17.26
N ASP A 189 -10.03 -32.32 16.74
CA ASP A 189 -11.26 -33.01 17.14
C ASP A 189 -11.25 -33.37 18.63
N LYS A 190 -10.06 -33.45 19.25
CA LYS A 190 -9.92 -33.56 20.71
C LYS A 190 -10.40 -32.32 21.47
N TYR A 191 -10.23 -31.12 20.91
CA TYR A 191 -10.71 -29.86 21.51
C TYR A 191 -12.25 -29.79 21.51
N PHE A 192 -12.88 -30.39 20.50
CA PHE A 192 -14.33 -30.43 20.34
C PHE A 192 -14.96 -31.78 20.66
N ALA A 193 -14.20 -32.72 21.23
CA ALA A 193 -14.75 -33.97 21.70
C ALA A 193 -15.80 -33.62 22.76
N ASN A 194 -17.01 -34.15 22.59
CA ASN A 194 -18.04 -34.05 23.64
C ASN A 194 -17.47 -34.69 24.92
N GLU A 195 -18.03 -34.28 26.07
CA GLU A 195 -17.84 -34.97 27.35
C GLU A 195 -18.37 -36.42 27.18
N LEU A 196 -17.55 -37.27 26.58
CA LEU A 196 -17.72 -38.70 26.55
C LEU A 196 -17.66 -39.16 28.00
N SER A 197 -18.49 -40.14 28.35
CA SER A 197 -18.49 -40.73 29.69
C SER A 197 -17.07 -41.19 30.06
N GLN A 198 -16.72 -41.17 31.35
CA GLN A 198 -15.37 -41.56 31.81
C GLN A 198 -14.94 -42.93 31.27
N GLN A 199 -15.88 -43.88 31.14
CA GLN A 199 -15.63 -45.19 30.55
C GLN A 199 -15.30 -45.13 29.05
N GLU A 200 -16.00 -44.32 28.26
CA GLU A 200 -15.69 -44.13 26.84
C GLU A 200 -14.34 -43.40 26.62
N GLN A 201 -13.90 -42.61 27.59
CA GLN A 201 -12.58 -41.98 27.57
C GLN A 201 -11.48 -43.00 27.84
N GLU A 202 -11.62 -43.82 28.89
CA GLU A 202 -10.65 -44.88 29.22
C GLU A 202 -10.51 -45.89 28.06
N GLU A 203 -11.63 -46.33 27.47
CA GLU A 203 -11.60 -47.28 26.35
C GLU A 203 -11.00 -46.67 25.07
N LYS A 204 -11.21 -45.36 24.83
CA LYS A 204 -10.57 -44.63 23.72
C LYS A 204 -9.09 -44.38 23.97
N GLU A 205 -8.68 -44.09 25.20
CA GLU A 205 -7.27 -43.91 25.56
C GLU A 205 -6.50 -45.21 25.43
N GLU A 206 -7.08 -46.33 25.84
CA GLU A 206 -6.46 -47.64 25.70
C GLU A 206 -6.30 -48.06 24.24
N LYS A 207 -7.36 -47.87 23.42
CA LYS A 207 -7.28 -48.05 21.96
C LYS A 207 -6.27 -47.08 21.33
N GLN A 208 -6.18 -45.84 21.81
CA GLN A 208 -5.18 -44.86 21.33
C GLN A 208 -3.76 -45.28 21.68
N LYS A 209 -3.50 -45.81 22.88
CA LYS A 209 -2.16 -46.30 23.28
C LYS A 209 -1.67 -47.40 22.35
N VAL A 210 -2.52 -48.39 22.05
CA VAL A 210 -2.19 -49.50 21.13
C VAL A 210 -1.91 -48.97 19.71
N VAL A 211 -2.73 -48.05 19.21
CA VAL A 211 -2.53 -47.41 17.89
C VAL A 211 -1.24 -46.58 17.86
N GLN A 212 -0.95 -45.85 18.94
CA GLN A 212 0.23 -44.98 19.05
C GLN A 212 1.52 -45.80 19.13
N GLU A 213 1.48 -46.97 19.77
CA GLU A 213 2.60 -47.91 19.82
C GLU A 213 2.88 -48.56 18.46
N LYS A 214 1.81 -48.92 17.71
CA LYS A 214 1.92 -49.32 16.30
C LYS A 214 2.52 -48.20 15.43
N ARG A 215 2.03 -46.95 15.57
CA ARG A 215 2.56 -45.78 14.86
C ARG A 215 4.04 -45.51 15.15
N ARG A 216 4.50 -45.79 16.37
CA ARG A 216 5.90 -45.59 16.76
C ARG A 216 6.86 -46.53 16.01
N LYS A 217 6.36 -47.68 15.55
CA LYS A 217 7.10 -48.65 14.72
C LYS A 217 7.03 -48.36 13.22
N GLU A 218 6.14 -47.47 12.78
CA GLU A 218 6.04 -47.05 11.37
C GLU A 218 7.22 -46.15 10.96
N ASN A 219 7.64 -46.25 9.70
CA ASN A 219 8.65 -45.38 9.09
C ASN A 219 8.23 -43.90 9.16
N VAL A 220 9.20 -43.00 9.30
CA VAL A 220 8.97 -41.55 9.46
C VAL A 220 8.09 -40.99 8.35
N VAL A 221 8.33 -41.37 7.09
CA VAL A 221 7.53 -40.90 5.94
C VAL A 221 6.07 -41.34 6.07
N VAL A 222 5.83 -42.60 6.40
CA VAL A 222 4.47 -43.16 6.56
C VAL A 222 3.75 -42.46 7.71
N ARG A 223 4.44 -42.23 8.83
CA ARG A 223 3.91 -41.50 9.98
C ARG A 223 3.52 -40.07 9.60
N THR A 224 4.41 -39.34 8.94
CA THR A 224 4.14 -37.96 8.50
C THR A 224 2.95 -37.89 7.55
N VAL A 225 2.86 -38.80 6.57
CA VAL A 225 1.72 -38.85 5.64
C VAL A 225 0.42 -39.13 6.40
N LYS A 226 0.43 -40.08 7.33
CA LYS A 226 -0.73 -40.42 8.16
C LYS A 226 -1.16 -39.25 9.04
N ASP A 227 -0.21 -38.58 9.70
CA ASP A 227 -0.48 -37.40 10.51
C ASP A 227 -1.06 -36.24 9.67
N LEU A 228 -0.61 -36.08 8.42
CA LEU A 228 -1.19 -35.11 7.46
C LEU A 228 -2.60 -35.48 7.05
N VAL A 229 -2.89 -36.75 6.80
CA VAL A 229 -4.24 -37.22 6.48
C VAL A 229 -5.18 -37.03 7.68
N ASP A 230 -4.74 -37.41 8.88
CA ASP A 230 -5.52 -37.20 10.11
C ASP A 230 -5.70 -35.71 10.45
N PHE A 231 -4.79 -34.86 9.98
CA PHE A 231 -4.93 -33.41 10.12
C PHE A 231 -6.13 -32.86 9.32
N VAL A 232 -6.58 -33.54 8.28
CA VAL A 232 -7.72 -33.10 7.46
C VAL A 232 -9.03 -33.56 8.10
N THR A 233 -9.61 -32.69 8.93
CA THR A 233 -10.93 -32.92 9.54
C THR A 233 -12.01 -32.10 8.84
N TRP A 234 -13.26 -32.55 8.87
CA TRP A 234 -14.38 -31.80 8.27
C TRP A 234 -14.52 -30.40 8.86
N ARG A 235 -14.26 -30.23 10.16
CA ARG A 235 -14.29 -28.91 10.81
C ARG A 235 -13.26 -27.96 10.22
N ARG A 236 -12.03 -28.45 10.02
CA ARG A 236 -10.92 -27.68 9.41
C ARG A 236 -11.21 -27.33 7.96
N VAL A 237 -11.70 -28.29 7.19
CA VAL A 237 -12.15 -28.07 5.80
C VAL A 237 -13.29 -27.05 5.75
N GLN A 238 -14.31 -27.20 6.60
CA GLN A 238 -15.43 -26.27 6.69
C GLN A 238 -14.98 -24.86 7.05
N PHE A 239 -14.08 -24.69 8.03
CA PHE A 239 -13.53 -23.39 8.38
C PHE A 239 -12.76 -22.77 7.21
N GLY A 240 -11.90 -23.55 6.53
CA GLY A 240 -11.15 -23.09 5.37
C GLY A 240 -12.06 -22.67 4.20
N LEU A 241 -13.07 -23.48 3.87
CA LEU A 241 -14.01 -23.19 2.78
C LEU A 241 -14.89 -21.97 3.09
N ILE A 242 -15.39 -21.82 4.30
CA ILE A 242 -16.24 -20.67 4.67
C ILE A 242 -15.41 -19.39 4.71
N SER A 243 -14.25 -19.40 5.37
CA SER A 243 -13.41 -18.20 5.48
C SER A 243 -12.84 -17.78 4.11
N GLY A 244 -12.33 -18.75 3.34
CA GLY A 244 -11.87 -18.51 1.97
C GLY A 244 -13.01 -18.06 1.05
N GLY A 245 -14.18 -18.70 1.14
CA GLY A 245 -15.36 -18.34 0.35
C GLY A 245 -15.80 -16.89 0.57
N TRP A 246 -15.89 -16.44 1.83
CA TRP A 246 -16.21 -15.05 2.15
C TRP A 246 -15.11 -14.07 1.71
N PHE A 247 -13.84 -14.43 1.91
CA PHE A 247 -12.72 -13.61 1.43
C PHE A 247 -12.79 -13.40 -0.09
N PHE A 248 -12.96 -14.48 -0.88
CA PHE A 248 -13.04 -14.40 -2.32
C PHE A 248 -14.32 -13.75 -2.82
N LEU A 249 -15.46 -13.97 -2.15
CA LEU A 249 -16.73 -13.32 -2.51
C LEU A 249 -16.63 -11.80 -2.36
N ILE A 250 -16.17 -11.30 -1.22
CA ILE A 250 -16.04 -9.86 -0.97
C ILE A 250 -14.97 -9.27 -1.90
N THR A 251 -13.84 -9.97 -2.08
CA THR A 251 -12.79 -9.55 -3.02
C THR A 251 -13.33 -9.48 -4.46
N GLY A 252 -14.11 -10.46 -4.89
CA GLY A 252 -14.76 -10.48 -6.20
C GLY A 252 -15.76 -9.33 -6.36
N LEU A 253 -16.53 -9.03 -5.32
CA LEU A 253 -17.47 -7.90 -5.32
C LEU A 253 -16.73 -6.55 -5.43
N MET A 254 -15.65 -6.36 -4.66
CA MET A 254 -14.83 -5.15 -4.74
C MET A 254 -14.14 -5.04 -6.09
N TYR A 255 -13.65 -6.14 -6.65
CA TYR A 255 -13.07 -6.16 -8.00
C TYR A 255 -14.11 -5.82 -9.08
N TYR A 256 -15.35 -6.30 -8.94
CA TYR A 256 -16.43 -5.96 -9.86
C TYR A 256 -16.69 -4.44 -9.90
N PHE A 257 -16.66 -3.75 -8.75
CA PHE A 257 -16.91 -2.31 -8.68
C PHE A 257 -15.70 -1.43 -9.03
N TYR A 258 -14.48 -1.84 -8.65
CA TYR A 258 -13.29 -0.98 -8.72
C TYR A 258 -12.17 -1.51 -9.63
N GLY A 259 -12.36 -2.69 -10.23
CA GLY A 259 -11.43 -3.30 -11.17
C GLY A 259 -10.05 -3.60 -10.58
N TYR A 260 -9.04 -3.60 -11.46
CA TYR A 260 -7.65 -3.92 -11.09
C TYR A 260 -7.04 -2.93 -10.10
N GLU A 261 -7.52 -1.68 -10.08
CA GLU A 261 -7.04 -0.65 -9.14
C GLU A 261 -7.22 -1.09 -7.68
N PHE A 262 -8.37 -1.71 -7.34
CA PHE A 262 -8.58 -2.31 -6.03
C PHE A 262 -7.56 -3.41 -5.70
N LEU A 263 -7.41 -4.42 -6.58
CA LEU A 263 -6.51 -5.54 -6.31
C LEU A 263 -5.06 -5.05 -6.16
N PHE A 264 -4.66 -4.11 -7.00
CA PHE A 264 -3.33 -3.54 -6.92
C PHE A 264 -3.13 -2.78 -5.62
N GLU A 265 -3.97 -1.78 -5.33
CA GLU A 265 -3.74 -0.86 -4.23
C GLU A 265 -3.98 -1.49 -2.86
N THR A 266 -4.94 -2.42 -2.72
CA THR A 266 -5.25 -3.08 -1.45
C THR A 266 -4.34 -4.29 -1.18
N TYR A 267 -3.88 -5.02 -2.21
CA TYR A 267 -3.13 -6.26 -2.01
C TYR A 267 -1.74 -6.26 -2.67
N LEU A 268 -1.66 -6.13 -3.99
CA LEU A 268 -0.40 -6.38 -4.72
C LEU A 268 0.67 -5.31 -4.45
N TYR A 269 0.24 -4.07 -4.16
CA TYR A 269 1.12 -2.97 -3.79
C TYR A 269 1.98 -3.35 -2.58
N HIS A 270 1.44 -4.06 -1.59
CA HIS A 270 2.19 -4.43 -0.38
C HIS A 270 3.29 -5.45 -0.63
N VAL A 271 3.15 -6.29 -1.66
CA VAL A 271 4.21 -7.23 -2.07
C VAL A 271 5.39 -6.49 -2.65
N THR A 272 5.13 -5.48 -3.49
CA THR A 272 6.17 -4.70 -4.17
C THR A 272 6.64 -3.46 -3.40
N ARG A 273 5.94 -3.09 -2.31
CA ARG A 273 6.22 -1.91 -1.50
C ARG A 273 7.67 -1.91 -1.02
N LYS A 274 8.32 -0.77 -1.24
CA LYS A 274 9.63 -0.40 -0.69
C LYS A 274 9.44 0.86 0.13
N ASP A 275 9.80 0.81 1.39
CA ASP A 275 9.77 1.99 2.26
C ASP A 275 11.12 2.11 2.96
N HIS A 276 11.72 3.28 2.87
CA HIS A 276 13.04 3.57 3.44
C HIS A 276 13.00 4.67 4.49
N ARG A 277 11.86 5.38 4.61
CA ARG A 277 11.64 6.45 5.59
C ARG A 277 10.76 5.94 6.70
N HIS A 278 10.90 6.49 7.91
CA HIS A 278 10.07 6.12 9.05
C HIS A 278 9.91 4.59 9.25
N ASN A 279 10.94 3.83 8.89
CA ASN A 279 10.90 2.37 8.80
C ASN A 279 11.87 1.76 9.81
N PHE A 280 11.32 1.15 10.86
CA PHE A 280 12.10 0.49 11.90
C PHE A 280 12.77 -0.81 11.43
N SER A 281 12.43 -1.31 10.24
CA SER A 281 12.93 -2.58 9.73
C SER A 281 14.45 -2.59 9.61
N PHE A 282 15.08 -3.70 10.00
CA PHE A 282 16.49 -3.96 9.72
C PHE A 282 16.86 -3.75 8.23
N TRP A 283 15.89 -4.00 7.33
CA TRP A 283 16.09 -3.89 5.88
C TRP A 283 16.08 -2.45 5.36
N PHE A 284 15.66 -1.44 6.15
CA PHE A 284 15.43 -0.09 5.63
C PHE A 284 16.66 0.48 4.92
N TYR A 285 17.87 0.26 5.46
CA TYR A 285 19.09 0.84 4.92
C TYR A 285 19.49 0.19 3.60
N ASN A 286 19.33 -1.13 3.47
CA ASN A 286 19.55 -1.80 2.19
C ASN A 286 18.51 -1.35 1.14
N ILE A 287 17.24 -1.20 1.55
CA ILE A 287 16.18 -0.68 0.69
C ILE A 287 16.47 0.76 0.26
N TYR A 288 17.01 1.59 1.15
CA TYR A 288 17.45 2.95 0.85
C TYR A 288 18.54 2.96 -0.23
N LEU A 289 19.60 2.19 -0.04
CA LEU A 289 20.72 2.11 -0.99
C LEU A 289 20.32 1.53 -2.35
N THR A 290 19.34 0.62 -2.37
CA THR A 290 18.88 -0.07 -3.58
C THR A 290 17.55 0.44 -4.12
N PHE A 291 17.05 1.58 -3.62
CA PHE A 291 15.68 2.04 -3.87
C PHE A 291 15.35 2.18 -5.37
N THR A 292 16.32 2.68 -6.15
CA THR A 292 16.19 2.87 -7.61
C THR A 292 16.68 1.67 -8.44
N SER A 293 17.23 0.64 -7.80
CA SER A 293 17.76 -0.53 -8.50
C SER A 293 16.68 -1.60 -8.72
N PRO A 294 16.61 -2.21 -9.91
CA PRO A 294 15.78 -3.40 -10.15
C PRO A 294 16.06 -4.53 -9.15
N THR A 295 17.33 -4.69 -8.74
CA THR A 295 17.76 -5.67 -7.74
C THR A 295 17.05 -5.48 -6.40
N GLY A 296 16.72 -4.24 -6.03
CA GLY A 296 15.99 -3.96 -4.78
C GLY A 296 14.58 -4.56 -4.75
N THR A 297 13.96 -4.83 -5.91
CA THR A 297 12.64 -5.50 -5.96
C THR A 297 12.79 -6.99 -5.68
N LEU A 298 13.81 -7.63 -6.25
CA LEU A 298 14.14 -9.02 -5.96
C LEU A 298 14.49 -9.22 -4.48
N VAL A 299 15.35 -8.36 -3.92
CA VAL A 299 15.69 -8.40 -2.49
C VAL A 299 14.43 -8.22 -1.64
N GLY A 300 13.55 -7.29 -2.00
CA GLY A 300 12.28 -7.08 -1.30
C GLY A 300 11.28 -8.23 -1.40
N VAL A 301 11.44 -9.17 -2.35
CA VAL A 301 10.66 -10.42 -2.42
C VAL A 301 11.34 -11.51 -1.61
N LEU A 302 12.67 -11.63 -1.71
CA LEU A 302 13.45 -12.63 -0.98
C LEU A 302 13.34 -12.47 0.55
N THR A 303 13.15 -11.25 1.05
CA THR A 303 12.92 -11.02 2.49
C THR A 303 11.64 -11.65 3.04
N PHE A 304 10.64 -11.96 2.19
CA PHE A 304 9.43 -12.66 2.62
C PHE A 304 9.65 -14.14 2.92
N VAL A 305 10.62 -14.79 2.29
CA VAL A 305 10.84 -16.25 2.45
C VAL A 305 11.16 -16.63 3.90
N PRO A 306 12.18 -16.05 4.57
CA PRO A 306 12.47 -16.39 5.96
C PRO A 306 11.34 -15.95 6.90
N GLN A 307 10.67 -14.83 6.60
CA GLN A 307 9.52 -14.35 7.38
C GLN A 307 8.36 -15.36 7.34
N LEU A 308 7.97 -15.81 6.14
CA LEU A 308 6.88 -16.75 5.95
C LEU A 308 7.22 -18.12 6.56
N ALA A 309 8.44 -18.61 6.33
CA ALA A 309 8.89 -19.87 6.91
C ALA A 309 8.83 -19.86 8.44
N LEU A 310 9.30 -18.77 9.07
CA LEU A 310 9.26 -18.62 10.53
C LEU A 310 7.83 -18.56 11.08
N VAL A 311 6.96 -17.78 10.44
CA VAL A 311 5.56 -17.64 10.85
C VAL A 311 4.78 -18.95 10.70
N LEU A 312 5.02 -19.70 9.62
CA LEU A 312 4.43 -21.03 9.42
C LEU A 312 4.94 -22.03 10.46
N ALA A 313 6.25 -22.02 10.74
CA ALA A 313 6.84 -22.89 11.76
C ALA A 313 6.25 -22.63 13.15
N ILE A 314 6.11 -21.36 13.54
CA ILE A 314 5.45 -20.98 14.81
C ILE A 314 3.99 -21.45 14.82
N GLY A 315 3.27 -21.32 13.70
CA GLY A 315 1.90 -21.80 13.53
C GLY A 315 1.76 -23.29 13.79
N CYS A 316 2.62 -24.10 13.17
CA CYS A 316 2.64 -25.56 13.33
C CYS A 316 3.04 -25.99 14.73
N CYS A 317 4.08 -25.37 15.32
CA CYS A 317 4.63 -25.77 16.60
C CYS A 317 3.75 -25.36 17.79
N PHE A 318 3.12 -24.19 17.73
CA PHE A 318 2.45 -23.59 18.90
C PHE A 318 0.93 -23.46 18.75
N GLY A 319 0.33 -23.82 17.62
CA GLY A 319 -1.09 -23.53 17.32
C GLY A 319 -2.16 -24.01 18.32
N LYS A 320 -1.92 -25.05 19.15
CA LYS A 320 -2.87 -25.47 20.21
C LYS A 320 -3.02 -24.47 21.38
N ASP A 321 -2.05 -23.57 21.57
CA ASP A 321 -2.23 -22.34 22.35
C ASP A 321 -2.31 -21.17 21.38
N ILE A 322 -3.54 -20.86 20.96
CA ILE A 322 -3.81 -19.88 19.91
C ILE A 322 -3.30 -18.48 20.27
N PHE A 323 -3.34 -18.08 21.55
CA PHE A 323 -2.94 -16.72 21.94
C PHE A 323 -1.42 -16.59 22.05
N PHE A 324 -0.74 -17.61 22.57
CA PHE A 324 0.72 -17.69 22.54
C PHE A 324 1.23 -17.72 21.10
N CYS A 325 0.65 -18.60 20.27
CA CYS A 325 1.00 -18.75 18.87
C CYS A 325 0.74 -17.44 18.09
N ALA A 326 -0.44 -16.84 18.20
CA ALA A 326 -0.77 -15.61 17.50
C ALA A 326 0.13 -14.44 17.91
N PHE A 327 0.47 -14.32 19.20
CA PHE A 327 1.46 -13.32 19.64
C PHE A 327 2.81 -13.56 18.97
N LEU A 328 3.37 -14.78 19.06
CA LEU A 328 4.67 -15.09 18.48
C LEU A 328 4.69 -14.93 16.95
N GLN A 329 3.66 -15.40 16.25
CA GLN A 329 3.54 -15.27 14.80
C GLN A 329 3.54 -13.80 14.39
N THR A 330 2.77 -12.97 15.09
CA THR A 330 2.68 -11.54 14.78
C THR A 330 3.96 -10.80 15.14
N PHE A 331 4.54 -11.09 16.29
CA PHE A 331 5.79 -10.47 16.75
C PHE A 331 6.94 -10.81 15.81
N ALA A 332 7.07 -12.08 15.41
CA ALA A 332 8.03 -12.53 14.40
C ALA A 332 7.75 -11.91 13.02
N PHE A 333 6.48 -11.87 12.60
CA PHE A 333 6.07 -11.24 11.35
C PHE A 333 6.50 -9.78 11.30
N VAL A 334 6.23 -8.99 12.34
CA VAL A 334 6.61 -7.57 12.40
C VAL A 334 8.13 -7.40 12.45
N ALA A 335 8.85 -8.20 13.24
CA ALA A 335 10.31 -8.11 13.37
C ALA A 335 11.05 -8.42 12.05
N TRP A 336 10.60 -9.41 11.28
CA TRP A 336 11.18 -9.76 9.99
C TRP A 336 10.63 -8.97 8.80
N ASN A 337 9.63 -8.11 9.02
CA ASN A 337 9.02 -7.36 7.92
C ASN A 337 10.01 -6.35 7.33
N LYS A 338 10.02 -6.22 6.00
CA LYS A 338 10.79 -5.20 5.28
C LYS A 338 10.30 -3.77 5.49
N VAL A 339 9.03 -3.61 5.87
CA VAL A 339 8.44 -2.34 6.29
C VAL A 339 7.89 -2.54 7.69
N CYS A 340 8.35 -1.75 8.65
CA CYS A 340 7.90 -1.78 10.03
C CYS A 340 7.63 -0.35 10.50
N THR A 341 6.40 -0.09 10.91
CA THR A 341 5.93 1.20 11.43
C THR A 341 5.30 0.99 12.81
N ALA A 342 5.27 2.02 13.65
CA ALA A 342 4.77 1.92 15.02
C ALA A 342 3.31 1.39 15.13
N GLN A 343 2.48 1.65 14.12
CA GLN A 343 1.10 1.13 14.03
C GLN A 343 1.04 -0.41 14.12
N TYR A 344 2.07 -1.12 13.66
CA TYR A 344 2.08 -2.59 13.63
C TYR A 344 2.19 -3.21 15.02
N PHE A 345 2.62 -2.43 16.03
CA PHE A 345 2.77 -2.94 17.39
C PHE A 345 1.42 -3.28 18.02
N MET A 346 0.34 -2.62 17.57
CA MET A 346 -1.04 -2.94 17.93
C MET A 346 -1.38 -4.41 17.66
N TRP A 347 -0.83 -5.00 16.59
CA TRP A 347 -1.18 -6.35 16.16
C TRP A 347 -0.78 -7.44 17.15
N TYR A 348 0.29 -7.23 17.93
CA TYR A 348 0.71 -8.18 18.96
C TYR A 348 0.38 -7.69 20.39
N ILE A 349 0.30 -6.37 20.62
CA ILE A 349 -0.12 -5.82 21.93
C ILE A 349 -1.52 -6.31 22.30
N VAL A 350 -2.40 -6.51 21.32
CA VAL A 350 -3.76 -7.03 21.52
C VAL A 350 -3.81 -8.40 22.21
N PHE A 351 -2.76 -9.21 22.06
CA PHE A 351 -2.67 -10.53 22.70
C PHE A 351 -1.99 -10.51 24.06
N LEU A 352 -1.29 -9.42 24.44
CA LEU A 352 -0.56 -9.35 25.72
C LEU A 352 -1.44 -9.62 26.96
N PRO A 353 -2.66 -9.05 27.08
CA PRO A 353 -3.55 -9.33 28.21
C PRO A 353 -3.93 -10.82 28.33
N LEU A 354 -3.91 -11.55 27.22
CA LEU A 354 -4.25 -12.97 27.14
C LEU A 354 -3.03 -13.88 27.34
N LEU A 355 -1.84 -13.37 27.01
CA LEU A 355 -0.55 -14.07 27.12
C LEU A 355 0.07 -13.97 28.51
N ILE A 356 0.12 -12.75 29.07
CA ILE A 356 0.80 -12.48 30.34
C ILE A 356 0.30 -13.37 31.50
N PRO A 357 -1.00 -13.67 31.64
CA PRO A 357 -1.47 -14.56 32.71
C PRO A 357 -0.83 -15.95 32.68
N CYS A 358 -0.60 -16.49 31.49
CA CYS A 358 0.05 -17.79 31.27
C CYS A 358 1.54 -17.72 31.61
N LEU A 359 2.22 -16.67 31.12
CA LEU A 359 3.62 -16.43 31.43
C LEU A 359 3.84 -16.20 32.93
N ALA A 360 2.90 -15.53 33.62
CA ALA A 360 2.96 -15.28 35.05
C ALA A 360 2.81 -16.54 35.90
N ALA A 361 2.13 -17.56 35.38
CA ALA A 361 1.96 -18.84 36.06
C ALA A 361 3.21 -19.74 35.91
N ASN A 362 4.10 -19.45 34.96
CA ASN A 362 5.26 -20.28 34.68
C ASN A 362 6.41 -20.03 35.69
N PRO A 363 6.87 -21.05 36.43
CA PRO A 363 8.01 -20.92 37.33
C PRO A 363 9.35 -20.64 36.63
N ARG A 364 9.49 -20.98 35.34
CA ARG A 364 10.73 -20.82 34.56
C ARG A 364 10.97 -19.38 34.09
N LEU A 365 9.93 -18.55 34.07
CA LEU A 365 10.02 -17.16 33.63
C LEU A 365 9.59 -16.21 34.74
N SER A 366 10.55 -15.47 35.30
CA SER A 366 10.28 -14.41 36.27
C SER A 366 9.70 -13.18 35.57
N LEU A 367 8.38 -13.08 35.49
CA LEU A 367 7.70 -11.96 34.82
C LEU A 367 8.18 -10.58 35.34
N LYS A 368 8.47 -10.46 36.63
CA LYS A 368 8.96 -9.19 37.20
C LYS A 368 10.35 -8.79 36.70
N ARG A 369 11.29 -9.74 36.69
CA ARG A 369 12.69 -9.46 36.31
C ARG A 369 12.90 -9.63 34.81
N GLN A 370 12.60 -10.80 34.26
CA GLN A 370 12.72 -11.09 32.82
C GLN A 370 11.72 -10.27 32.00
N GLY A 371 10.44 -10.25 32.37
CA GLY A 371 9.44 -9.43 31.68
C GLY A 371 9.75 -7.94 31.73
N GLY A 372 10.21 -7.43 32.88
CA GLY A 372 10.70 -6.05 33.01
C GLY A 372 11.88 -5.73 32.10
N ARG A 373 12.87 -6.62 31.99
CA ARG A 373 14.01 -6.46 31.06
C ARG A 373 13.57 -6.49 29.59
N MET A 374 12.65 -7.39 29.23
CA MET A 374 12.11 -7.46 27.86
C MET A 374 11.37 -6.17 27.49
N LEU A 375 10.51 -5.66 28.38
CA LEU A 375 9.80 -4.40 28.16
C LEU A 375 10.77 -3.23 28.07
N LEU A 376 11.76 -3.14 28.97
CA LEU A 376 12.77 -2.09 28.94
C LEU A 376 13.58 -2.13 27.65
N GLY A 377 14.04 -3.30 27.21
CA GLY A 377 14.77 -3.45 25.95
C GLY A 377 13.92 -3.03 24.75
N TRP A 378 12.66 -3.48 24.72
CA TRP A 378 11.71 -3.12 23.66
C TRP A 378 11.47 -1.61 23.58
N VAL A 379 11.23 -0.93 24.72
CA VAL A 379 11.04 0.53 24.75
C VAL A 379 12.34 1.29 24.45
N ALA A 380 13.46 0.88 25.05
CA ALA A 380 14.74 1.58 24.90
C ALA A 380 15.27 1.52 23.47
N SER A 381 15.15 0.37 22.79
CA SER A 381 15.56 0.25 21.39
C SER A 381 14.73 1.13 20.46
N GLN A 382 13.42 1.27 20.71
CA GLN A 382 12.57 2.22 19.99
C GLN A 382 12.94 3.68 20.28
N GLY A 383 13.15 4.02 21.56
CA GLY A 383 13.56 5.38 21.94
C GLY A 383 14.88 5.78 21.29
N LEU A 384 15.85 4.85 21.25
CA LEU A 384 17.10 5.07 20.53
C LEU A 384 16.84 5.27 19.04
N TRP A 385 16.04 4.42 18.40
CA TRP A 385 15.70 4.58 16.99
C TRP A 385 15.04 5.93 16.69
N LEU A 386 14.03 6.30 17.49
CA LEU A 386 13.32 7.58 17.35
C LEU A 386 14.24 8.78 17.52
N SER A 387 15.20 8.71 18.44
CA SER A 387 16.20 9.78 18.60
C SER A 387 17.04 9.98 17.33
N GLN A 388 17.44 8.89 16.66
CA GLN A 388 18.22 8.97 15.42
C GLN A 388 17.34 9.41 14.25
N ALA A 389 16.11 8.90 14.15
CA ALA A 389 15.15 9.30 13.14
C ALA A 389 14.82 10.79 13.22
N TYR A 390 14.66 11.33 14.44
CA TYR A 390 14.45 12.76 14.66
C TYR A 390 15.62 13.61 14.14
N ASN A 391 16.86 13.21 14.47
CA ASN A 391 18.05 13.89 13.98
C ASN A 391 18.14 13.85 12.44
N LEU A 392 17.75 12.74 11.82
CA LEU A 392 17.75 12.58 10.36
C LEU A 392 16.66 13.41 9.68
N GLU A 393 15.42 13.24 10.11
CA GLU A 393 14.24 13.68 9.36
C GLU A 393 13.82 15.11 9.71
N PHE A 394 14.03 15.55 10.95
CA PHE A 394 13.66 16.90 11.39
C PHE A 394 14.86 17.85 11.44
N LEU A 395 16.02 17.39 11.91
CA LEU A 395 17.22 18.24 12.00
C LEU A 395 18.13 18.16 10.75
N GLY A 396 17.84 17.26 9.81
CA GLY A 396 18.60 17.12 8.56
C GLY A 396 20.03 16.60 8.75
N ARG A 397 20.37 16.01 9.90
CA ARG A 397 21.72 15.47 10.19
C ARG A 397 21.89 14.10 9.56
N ASN A 398 23.03 13.86 8.90
CA ASN A 398 23.32 12.56 8.30
C ASN A 398 23.59 11.48 9.37
N THR A 399 22.52 10.81 9.81
CA THR A 399 22.56 9.75 10.85
C THR A 399 22.13 8.38 10.30
N PHE A 400 22.16 8.17 8.98
CA PHE A 400 21.73 6.92 8.35
C PHE A 400 22.39 5.67 8.94
N TRP A 401 23.70 5.73 9.23
CA TRP A 401 24.42 4.60 9.85
C TRP A 401 23.98 4.35 11.30
N ASN A 402 23.81 5.40 12.11
CA ASN A 402 23.32 5.27 13.47
C ASN A 402 21.88 4.73 13.49
N LEU A 403 21.05 5.17 12.55
CA LEU A 403 19.70 4.67 12.37
C LEU A 403 19.68 3.19 11.96
N PHE A 404 20.63 2.76 11.12
CA PHE A 404 20.86 1.35 10.80
C PHE A 404 21.25 0.54 12.03
N LEU A 405 22.23 0.99 12.81
CA LEU A 405 22.62 0.33 14.06
C LEU A 405 21.47 0.25 15.06
N ALA A 406 20.67 1.31 15.19
CA ALA A 406 19.48 1.31 16.05
C ALA A 406 18.42 0.32 15.55
N SER A 407 18.22 0.19 14.23
CA SER A 407 17.31 -0.79 13.63
C SER A 407 17.80 -2.23 13.84
N ALA A 408 19.11 -2.45 13.74
CA ALA A 408 19.75 -3.73 14.05
C ALA A 408 19.62 -4.11 15.53
N LEU A 409 19.81 -3.14 16.44
CA LEU A 409 19.60 -3.34 17.88
C LEU A 409 18.14 -3.68 18.18
N MET A 410 17.18 -2.97 17.56
CA MET A 410 15.76 -3.24 17.73
C MET A 410 15.39 -4.63 17.20
N PHE A 411 15.91 -5.02 16.03
CA PHE A 411 15.75 -6.37 15.51
C PHE A 411 16.31 -7.42 16.47
N GLY A 412 17.57 -7.29 16.90
CA GLY A 412 18.20 -8.20 17.86
C GLY A 412 17.44 -8.30 19.19
N THR A 413 16.91 -7.18 19.68
CA THR A 413 16.05 -7.12 20.87
C THR A 413 14.76 -7.91 20.68
N ASN A 414 14.09 -7.76 19.54
CA ASN A 414 12.89 -8.53 19.21
C ASN A 414 13.20 -10.03 19.08
N VAL A 415 14.32 -10.41 18.46
CA VAL A 415 14.75 -11.82 18.39
C VAL A 415 15.00 -12.37 19.79
N TRP A 416 15.70 -11.62 20.64
CA TRP A 416 15.95 -12.02 22.03
C TRP A 416 14.63 -12.22 22.81
N ILE A 417 13.68 -11.28 22.71
CA ILE A 417 12.36 -11.42 23.33
C ILE A 417 11.64 -12.68 22.83
N LEU A 418 11.66 -12.92 21.52
CA LEU A 418 11.02 -14.11 20.94
C LEU A 418 11.63 -15.41 21.50
N VAL A 419 12.95 -15.49 21.60
CA VAL A 419 13.67 -16.64 22.18
C VAL A 419 13.37 -16.80 23.67
N GLU A 420 13.37 -15.72 24.44
CA GLU A 420 13.07 -15.76 25.88
C GLU A 420 11.63 -16.26 26.12
N LEU A 421 10.67 -15.82 25.29
CA LEU A 421 9.29 -16.28 25.36
C LEU A 421 9.15 -17.75 24.97
N ILE A 422 9.85 -18.21 23.94
CA ILE A 422 9.79 -19.62 23.49
C ILE A 422 10.45 -20.55 24.51
N THR A 423 11.63 -20.20 25.01
CA THR A 423 12.37 -21.03 25.98
C THR A 423 11.74 -20.98 27.38
N GLY A 424 11.14 -19.84 27.72
CA GLY A 424 10.48 -19.60 28.99
C GLY A 424 8.98 -19.92 29.01
N ALA A 425 8.41 -20.54 27.98
CA ALA A 425 6.99 -20.93 27.96
C ALA A 425 6.79 -22.41 28.32
N GLU A 426 5.92 -22.68 29.29
CA GLU A 426 5.26 -23.97 29.42
C GLU A 426 3.98 -23.88 28.62
N TYR A 427 3.90 -24.73 27.60
CA TYR A 427 2.81 -24.73 26.66
C TYR A 427 1.53 -25.24 27.33
N GLU A 428 0.52 -24.38 27.47
CA GLU A 428 -0.77 -24.74 28.03
C GLU A 428 -1.79 -24.83 26.88
N PRO A 429 -2.16 -26.05 26.43
CA PRO A 429 -3.20 -26.20 25.43
C PRO A 429 -4.46 -25.51 25.91
N THR A 430 -5.10 -24.72 25.04
CA THR A 430 -6.43 -24.21 25.36
C THR A 430 -7.36 -25.41 25.54
N SER A 431 -7.66 -25.80 26.79
CA SER A 431 -8.71 -26.77 27.08
C SER A 431 -9.92 -25.99 27.62
N PRO A 432 -11.13 -26.19 27.07
CA PRO A 432 -12.30 -25.47 27.55
C PRO A 432 -12.67 -25.70 29.02
N GLN A 433 -12.12 -26.71 29.72
CA GLN A 433 -12.71 -27.18 30.99
C GLN A 433 -11.79 -27.77 32.08
N GLN A 434 -10.45 -27.71 31.99
CA GLN A 434 -9.61 -28.46 32.96
C GLN A 434 -9.49 -27.90 34.40
N HIS A 435 -10.22 -26.84 34.78
CA HIS A 435 -10.26 -26.39 36.17
C HIS A 435 -11.68 -26.05 36.66
N ILE A 436 -12.56 -27.07 36.67
CA ILE A 436 -13.51 -27.22 37.77
C ILE A 436 -12.99 -28.38 38.63
N ARG A 437 -11.97 -28.12 39.46
CA ARG A 437 -11.79 -28.93 40.66
C ARG A 437 -12.92 -28.55 41.60
N HIS A 438 -14.01 -29.31 41.56
CA HIS A 438 -14.94 -29.34 42.68
C HIS A 438 -14.14 -29.67 43.95
N PRO A 439 -14.24 -28.88 45.03
CA PRO A 439 -13.76 -29.34 46.32
C PRO A 439 -14.64 -30.53 46.74
N THR A 440 -13.95 -31.64 47.03
CA THR A 440 -14.40 -32.73 47.91
C THR A 440 -15.42 -33.71 47.33
N ARG A 441 -14.96 -34.95 47.08
CA ARG A 441 -15.78 -36.16 47.15
C ARG A 441 -16.36 -36.24 48.56
N LEU A 442 -17.67 -36.08 48.70
CA LEU A 442 -18.45 -36.66 49.78
C LEU A 442 -18.88 -38.07 49.35
N ASP A 443 -19.01 -38.96 50.35
CA ASP A 443 -19.27 -40.39 50.26
C ASP A 443 -20.42 -40.81 49.31
N PRO A 444 -20.28 -41.95 48.61
CA PRO A 444 -21.37 -42.56 47.85
C PRO A 444 -22.23 -43.43 48.79
N GLN A 445 -23.07 -42.78 49.59
CA GLN A 445 -24.28 -43.40 50.11
C GLN A 445 -25.41 -42.40 49.92
N PHE A 446 -26.10 -42.46 48.79
CA PHE A 446 -27.56 -42.33 48.67
C PHE A 446 -27.99 -42.31 47.19
N GLN A 447 -29.12 -42.99 46.95
CA GLN A 447 -30.04 -42.86 45.81
C GLN A 447 -29.75 -43.64 44.52
N GLU A 448 -30.02 -44.95 44.63
CA GLU A 448 -31.00 -45.60 43.74
C GLU A 448 -32.33 -44.84 43.75
N THR A 449 -32.90 -44.55 42.58
CA THR A 449 -34.34 -44.69 42.23
C THR A 449 -34.59 -43.96 40.90
N ILE A 450 -35.01 -44.72 39.88
CA ILE A 450 -36.06 -44.42 38.87
C ILE A 450 -35.81 -45.32 37.64
N GLY A 451 -36.80 -46.17 37.36
CA GLY A 451 -36.77 -47.22 36.33
C GLY A 451 -37.12 -46.76 34.90
N PRO A 452 -37.13 -47.71 33.94
CA PRO A 452 -37.20 -47.44 32.51
C PRO A 452 -38.63 -47.46 31.96
N GLY A 453 -38.90 -46.63 30.96
CA GLY A 453 -40.14 -46.61 30.17
C GLY A 453 -39.88 -46.26 28.70
N PRO A 454 -40.80 -46.57 27.76
CA PRO A 454 -40.54 -47.64 26.79
C PRO A 454 -40.44 -47.22 25.31
N ASN A 455 -39.90 -48.16 24.52
CA ASN A 455 -39.89 -48.28 23.06
C ASN A 455 -41.24 -48.02 22.40
N LEU A 456 -41.23 -47.31 21.26
CA LEU A 456 -42.24 -47.46 20.20
C LEU A 456 -41.62 -47.14 18.82
N ASN A 457 -41.62 -48.14 17.95
CA ASN A 457 -41.59 -48.07 16.49
C ASN A 457 -42.57 -49.19 16.05
N PRO A 458 -43.41 -49.05 15.01
CA PRO A 458 -42.93 -49.48 13.69
C PRO A 458 -43.60 -48.83 12.43
N SER A 459 -42.79 -48.72 11.37
CA SER A 459 -43.00 -49.26 10.00
C SER A 459 -44.24 -48.92 9.16
N ALA A 460 -44.02 -48.48 7.91
CA ALA A 460 -44.39 -49.17 6.64
C ALA A 460 -44.38 -48.16 5.45
N LYS A 461 -43.44 -48.26 4.50
CA LYS A 461 -43.55 -48.94 3.20
C LYS A 461 -44.64 -48.38 2.25
N HIS A 462 -44.22 -47.70 1.17
CA HIS A 462 -44.44 -48.18 -0.21
C HIS A 462 -43.78 -47.27 -1.27
N GLN A 463 -42.79 -47.82 -1.97
CA GLN A 463 -42.56 -47.69 -3.42
C GLN A 463 -43.24 -48.93 -4.08
N PRO A 464 -43.52 -49.00 -5.41
CA PRO A 464 -42.51 -48.76 -6.46
C PRO A 464 -42.95 -48.37 -7.89
N GLY A 465 -41.93 -48.02 -8.70
CA GLY A 465 -41.79 -48.43 -10.11
C GLY A 465 -42.37 -47.47 -11.15
N ARG A 466 -41.88 -47.40 -12.40
CA ARG A 466 -40.65 -47.76 -13.13
C ARG A 466 -40.98 -47.41 -14.61
N SER A 467 -39.95 -47.33 -15.48
CA SER A 467 -39.94 -47.23 -16.97
C SER A 467 -40.55 -45.94 -17.56
N GLY A 468 -39.87 -45.09 -18.35
CA GLY A 468 -38.82 -45.27 -19.37
C GLY A 468 -39.43 -45.71 -20.72
N PRO A 469 -38.87 -45.41 -21.92
CA PRO A 469 -37.89 -44.40 -22.35
C PRO A 469 -38.30 -43.71 -23.70
N ASP A 470 -37.32 -43.17 -24.46
CA ASP A 470 -37.33 -42.85 -25.91
C ASP A 470 -37.91 -41.47 -26.32
N SER A 471 -37.41 -40.70 -27.31
CA SER A 471 -36.43 -40.86 -28.40
C SER A 471 -36.11 -39.45 -29.00
N LYS A 472 -34.85 -39.16 -29.37
CA LYS A 472 -34.28 -38.85 -30.72
C LYS A 472 -35.02 -37.88 -31.67
N GLY A 473 -34.21 -37.02 -32.33
CA GLY A 473 -34.47 -36.30 -33.60
C GLY A 473 -34.11 -34.81 -33.50
N GLU A 474 -32.95 -34.28 -33.92
CA GLU A 474 -32.31 -34.11 -35.26
C GLU A 474 -32.95 -33.10 -36.25
N SER A 475 -32.05 -32.39 -36.96
CA SER A 475 -32.15 -31.43 -38.09
C SER A 475 -32.43 -29.96 -37.75
N GLU A 476 -31.53 -29.00 -37.98
CA GLU A 476 -30.91 -28.46 -39.23
C GLU A 476 -31.86 -27.58 -40.07
N ASN A 477 -31.62 -26.25 -40.10
CA ASN A 477 -30.97 -25.55 -41.23
C ASN A 477 -31.15 -24.01 -41.21
N ASP A 478 -30.02 -23.35 -41.49
CA ASP A 478 -29.78 -22.14 -42.29
C ASP A 478 -30.75 -20.95 -42.29
N VAL A 479 -30.21 -19.73 -42.15
CA VAL A 479 -30.01 -18.80 -43.29
C VAL A 479 -28.98 -17.71 -42.91
N ASN A 480 -27.98 -17.61 -43.78
CA ASN A 480 -26.90 -16.62 -43.89
C ASN A 480 -27.41 -15.29 -44.50
N ASN A 481 -26.83 -14.15 -44.11
CA ASN A 481 -26.78 -12.95 -44.97
C ASN A 481 -25.70 -11.95 -44.51
N ASN A 482 -24.52 -12.06 -45.12
CA ASN A 482 -23.48 -11.03 -45.19
C ASN A 482 -23.50 -10.41 -46.59
N VAL A 483 -23.43 -9.07 -46.68
CA VAL A 483 -23.19 -8.34 -47.94
C VAL A 483 -21.92 -7.47 -47.79
N PRO A 484 -20.97 -7.52 -48.74
CA PRO A 484 -19.66 -6.87 -48.65
C PRO A 484 -19.61 -5.52 -49.40
N ILE A 485 -18.69 -4.62 -49.00
CA ILE A 485 -18.38 -3.37 -49.73
C ILE A 485 -16.90 -3.30 -50.12
N ALA A 486 -16.72 -2.89 -51.37
CA ALA A 486 -15.57 -3.00 -52.26
C ALA A 486 -14.27 -2.28 -51.86
N THR A 487 -13.15 -2.93 -52.23
CA THR A 487 -11.77 -2.44 -52.16
C THR A 487 -11.37 -1.65 -53.41
N LYS A 488 -10.71 -0.50 -53.21
CA LYS A 488 -10.10 0.32 -54.26
C LYS A 488 -8.73 -0.22 -54.70
N VAL A 489 -8.56 -0.38 -56.01
CA VAL A 489 -7.34 -0.80 -56.70
C VAL A 489 -6.25 0.28 -56.62
N LYS A 490 -5.02 -0.09 -56.21
CA LYS A 490 -3.83 0.77 -56.23
C LYS A 490 -3.13 0.70 -57.59
N ARG A 491 -2.78 1.88 -58.13
CA ARG A 491 -1.84 2.04 -59.26
C ARG A 491 -0.46 1.45 -58.91
N GLY A 492 0.17 0.81 -59.89
CA GLY A 492 1.44 0.09 -59.76
C GLY A 492 2.56 0.90 -59.10
N SER A 493 3.24 0.27 -58.15
CA SER A 493 4.40 0.82 -57.47
C SER A 493 5.56 0.99 -58.44
N ARG A 494 6.07 2.22 -58.57
CA ARG A 494 7.47 2.44 -59.01
C ARG A 494 8.37 1.61 -58.08
N GLY A 495 9.34 0.91 -58.66
CA GLY A 495 10.28 0.08 -57.91
C GLY A 495 10.95 0.85 -56.76
N PRO A 496 11.45 0.14 -55.72
CA PRO A 496 12.00 0.77 -54.53
C PRO A 496 13.12 1.74 -54.90
N TYR A 497 12.99 2.97 -54.42
CA TYR A 497 14.02 4.00 -54.56
C TYR A 497 15.28 3.54 -53.82
N HIS A 498 16.40 3.42 -54.54
CA HIS A 498 17.67 3.10 -53.91
C HIS A 498 18.25 4.36 -53.27
N GLU A 499 18.13 4.44 -51.95
CA GLU A 499 18.79 5.44 -51.13
C GLU A 499 20.20 4.92 -50.78
N TYR A 500 21.22 5.57 -51.32
CA TYR A 500 22.62 5.24 -51.05
C TYR A 500 23.03 5.88 -49.72
N LYS A 501 23.65 5.11 -48.83
CA LYS A 501 24.12 5.64 -47.55
C LYS A 501 25.24 6.65 -47.77
N ASP A 502 25.30 7.70 -46.96
CA ASP A 502 26.33 8.76 -47.06
C ASP A 502 27.77 8.20 -47.10
N LYS A 503 28.02 7.12 -46.35
CA LYS A 503 29.30 6.42 -46.36
C LYS A 503 29.67 5.85 -47.74
N GLN A 504 28.71 5.27 -48.46
CA GLN A 504 28.96 4.72 -49.81
C GLN A 504 29.35 5.82 -50.80
N TRP A 505 28.75 7.01 -50.68
CA TRP A 505 29.13 8.14 -51.50
C TRP A 505 30.48 8.73 -51.11
N ASN A 506 30.78 8.84 -49.82
CA ASN A 506 32.05 9.36 -49.36
C ASN A 506 33.22 8.46 -49.78
N ASP A 507 33.06 7.13 -49.67
CA ASP A 507 34.08 6.16 -50.08
C ASP A 507 34.26 6.15 -51.62
N ALA A 508 33.16 6.29 -52.38
CA ALA A 508 33.23 6.40 -53.85
C ALA A 508 33.86 7.72 -54.32
N VAL A 509 33.59 8.83 -53.63
CA VAL A 509 34.20 10.14 -53.92
C VAL A 509 35.69 10.11 -53.58
N PHE A 510 36.08 9.47 -52.48
CA PHE A 510 37.48 9.28 -52.13
C PHE A 510 38.24 8.48 -53.19
N ASP A 511 37.68 7.36 -53.65
CA ASP A 511 38.30 6.54 -54.70
C ASP A 511 38.41 7.29 -56.04
N LEU A 512 37.39 8.10 -56.40
CA LEU A 512 37.41 8.91 -57.62
C LEU A 512 38.38 10.09 -57.56
N THR A 513 38.71 10.59 -56.37
CA THR A 513 39.57 11.77 -56.16
C THR A 513 41.02 11.43 -55.84
N MET A 514 41.29 10.29 -55.19
CA MET A 514 42.65 9.85 -54.85
C MET A 514 43.30 9.00 -55.94
N ASN A 515 42.52 8.30 -56.76
CA ASN A 515 43.00 7.46 -57.87
C ASN A 515 42.72 8.12 -59.23
N PHE A 516 42.97 9.43 -59.34
CA PHE A 516 42.68 10.20 -60.55
C PHE A 516 43.39 9.58 -61.77
N GLY A 517 42.60 9.07 -62.72
CA GLY A 517 43.10 8.53 -63.99
C GLY A 517 43.40 7.03 -64.04
N SER A 518 43.31 6.28 -62.94
CA SER A 518 43.58 4.84 -62.90
C SER A 518 42.33 3.94 -62.80
N MET A 519 41.17 4.49 -62.41
CA MET A 519 39.89 3.75 -62.37
C MET A 519 38.79 4.52 -63.10
N SER A 520 37.91 3.80 -63.81
CA SER A 520 36.76 4.42 -64.47
C SER A 520 35.61 4.70 -63.47
N VAL A 521 34.80 5.73 -63.73
CA VAL A 521 33.60 6.05 -62.91
C VAL A 521 32.64 4.86 -62.79
N THR A 522 32.63 3.98 -63.78
CA THR A 522 31.83 2.76 -63.81
C THR A 522 32.36 1.70 -62.85
N GLU A 523 33.67 1.51 -62.80
CA GLU A 523 34.31 0.56 -61.88
C GLU A 523 34.14 1.01 -60.42
N VAL A 524 34.32 2.29 -60.14
CA VAL A 524 34.12 2.82 -58.79
C VAL A 524 32.65 2.71 -58.38
N ALA A 525 31.71 2.97 -59.29
CA ALA A 525 30.28 2.81 -59.03
C ALA A 525 29.92 1.35 -58.70
N ASN A 526 30.45 0.38 -59.46
CA ASN A 526 30.22 -1.04 -59.20
C ASN A 526 30.87 -1.50 -57.89
N LYS A 527 32.08 -1.02 -57.57
CA LYS A 527 32.80 -1.34 -56.33
C LYS A 527 32.02 -0.93 -55.08
N HIS A 528 31.35 0.22 -55.11
CA HIS A 528 30.61 0.77 -53.97
C HIS A 528 29.08 0.53 -54.02
N GLY A 529 28.62 -0.26 -55.00
CA GLY A 529 27.21 -0.61 -55.15
C GLY A 529 26.30 0.55 -55.57
N ILE A 530 26.84 1.55 -56.27
CA ILE A 530 26.12 2.72 -56.79
C ILE A 530 25.75 2.48 -58.25
N ASN A 531 24.55 2.90 -58.67
CA ASN A 531 24.16 2.79 -60.07
C ASN A 531 25.12 3.63 -60.95
N PRO A 532 25.77 3.02 -61.97
CA PRO A 532 26.76 3.72 -62.79
C PRO A 532 26.24 4.99 -63.48
N ARG A 533 24.94 5.04 -63.82
CA ARG A 533 24.34 6.23 -64.44
C ARG A 533 24.26 7.40 -63.47
N THR A 534 23.91 7.13 -62.21
CA THR A 534 23.84 8.15 -61.15
C THR A 534 25.24 8.64 -60.77
N ALA A 535 26.22 7.73 -60.68
CA ALA A 535 27.63 8.07 -60.45
C ALA A 535 28.20 8.97 -61.55
N ARG A 536 27.99 8.63 -62.82
CA ARG A 536 28.43 9.47 -63.95
C ARG A 536 27.77 10.85 -63.96
N ALA A 537 26.47 10.93 -63.69
CA ALA A 537 25.75 12.21 -63.68
C ALA A 537 26.23 13.15 -62.55
N LYS A 538 26.53 12.62 -61.36
CA LYS A 538 27.07 13.43 -60.26
C LYS A 538 28.53 13.79 -60.46
N PHE A 539 29.34 12.86 -60.98
CA PHE A 539 30.75 13.12 -61.26
C PHE A 539 30.91 14.14 -62.41
N ALA A 540 30.06 14.11 -63.43
CA ALA A 540 30.04 15.14 -64.47
C ALA A 540 29.76 16.54 -63.89
N LYS A 541 28.77 16.66 -62.99
CA LYS A 541 28.48 17.93 -62.29
C LYS A 541 29.62 18.40 -61.37
N TYR A 542 30.35 17.47 -60.77
CA TYR A 542 31.54 17.79 -59.99
C TYR A 542 32.68 18.31 -60.88
N MET A 543 32.86 17.70 -62.06
CA MET A 543 33.86 18.14 -63.04
C MET A 543 33.54 19.51 -63.65
N GLU A 544 32.25 19.86 -63.76
CA GLU A 544 31.81 21.18 -64.22
C GLU A 544 32.16 22.30 -63.23
N ASP A 545 32.09 22.05 -61.91
CA ASP A 545 32.43 23.03 -60.88
C ASP A 545 32.97 22.37 -59.61
N PRO A 546 34.29 22.07 -59.56
CA PRO A 546 34.91 21.35 -58.45
C PRO A 546 34.88 22.13 -57.11
N SER A 547 34.75 23.46 -57.17
CA SER A 547 34.77 24.35 -56.00
C SER A 547 33.58 24.14 -55.07
N LYS A 548 32.46 23.63 -55.58
CA LYS A 548 31.23 23.37 -54.84
C LYS A 548 31.21 22.01 -54.13
N GLY A 549 32.28 21.22 -54.28
CA GLY A 549 32.36 19.85 -53.76
C GLY A 549 31.42 18.88 -54.49
N PHE A 550 31.45 17.61 -54.11
CA PHE A 550 30.66 16.58 -54.78
C PHE A 550 29.14 16.77 -54.52
N PRO A 551 28.24 16.62 -55.52
CA PRO A 551 26.81 16.90 -55.35
C PRO A 551 26.12 16.00 -54.31
N VAL A 552 25.72 16.59 -53.18
CA VAL A 552 24.87 15.93 -52.17
C VAL A 552 23.41 15.98 -52.61
N ASP A 553 22.66 14.89 -52.39
CA ASP A 553 21.22 14.88 -52.66
C ASP A 553 20.51 15.82 -51.69
N LYS A 554 20.18 17.04 -52.15
CA LYS A 554 19.30 17.92 -51.38
C LYS A 554 17.89 17.32 -51.39
N PRO A 555 17.17 17.28 -50.25
CA PRO A 555 15.73 17.02 -50.29
C PRO A 555 15.12 18.07 -51.22
N ARG A 556 14.39 17.62 -52.24
CA ARG A 556 13.83 18.52 -53.26
C ARG A 556 13.10 19.67 -52.55
N GLY A 557 13.61 20.89 -52.72
CA GLY A 557 12.88 22.10 -52.39
C GLY A 557 11.52 22.03 -53.08
N GLY A 558 10.46 22.30 -52.31
CA GLY A 558 9.09 22.01 -52.69
C GLY A 558 8.77 22.52 -54.10
N GLY A 559 8.40 21.61 -54.99
CA GLY A 559 7.52 22.00 -56.09
C GLY A 559 6.27 22.63 -55.50
N ALA A 560 5.72 23.64 -56.18
CA ALA A 560 4.57 24.43 -55.75
C ALA A 560 3.55 23.57 -54.98
N GLY A 561 3.62 23.65 -53.64
CA GLY A 561 2.73 22.91 -52.76
C GLY A 561 1.32 23.47 -52.90
N ARG A 562 0.33 22.65 -52.51
CA ARG A 562 -1.07 23.09 -52.41
C ARG A 562 -1.14 24.40 -51.60
N PRO A 563 -1.91 25.41 -52.05
CA PRO A 563 -2.04 26.67 -51.32
C PRO A 563 -2.50 26.43 -49.87
N ALA A 564 -2.01 27.25 -48.95
CA ALA A 564 -2.31 27.14 -47.52
C ALA A 564 -3.83 27.31 -47.28
N LEU A 565 -4.40 26.43 -46.45
CA LEU A 565 -5.83 26.49 -46.10
C LEU A 565 -6.19 27.76 -45.31
N VAL A 566 -5.28 28.21 -44.43
CA VAL A 566 -5.47 29.38 -43.57
C VAL A 566 -4.76 30.57 -44.21
N GLN A 567 -5.55 31.49 -44.74
CA GLN A 567 -5.10 32.71 -45.41
C GLN A 567 -5.02 33.92 -44.46
N GLU A 568 -4.57 35.07 -44.97
CA GLU A 568 -4.31 36.29 -44.19
C GLU A 568 -5.55 36.88 -43.52
N GLU A 569 -6.73 36.74 -44.15
CA GLU A 569 -8.03 37.10 -43.57
C GLU A 569 -8.33 36.39 -42.25
N HIS A 570 -7.95 35.11 -42.15
CA HIS A 570 -8.12 34.31 -40.94
C HIS A 570 -7.13 34.72 -39.86
N THR A 571 -5.92 35.16 -40.23
CA THR A 571 -4.91 35.66 -39.29
C THR A 571 -5.44 36.87 -38.52
N MET A 572 -6.09 37.81 -39.22
CA MET A 572 -6.67 39.00 -38.59
C MET A 572 -7.80 38.62 -37.62
N PHE A 573 -8.66 37.68 -38.00
CA PHE A 573 -9.71 37.18 -37.13
C PHE A 573 -9.16 36.49 -35.88
N ILE A 574 -8.11 35.68 -36.01
CA ILE A 574 -7.45 35.00 -34.89
C ILE A 574 -6.87 36.03 -33.90
N LEU A 575 -6.24 37.09 -34.39
CA LEU A 575 -5.69 38.15 -33.54
C LEU A 575 -6.78 38.91 -32.78
N GLU A 576 -7.91 39.19 -33.44
CA GLU A 576 -9.07 39.83 -32.82
C GLU A 576 -9.73 38.92 -31.78
N PHE A 577 -9.87 37.63 -32.09
CA PHE A 577 -10.47 36.64 -31.19
C PHE A 577 -9.78 36.57 -29.81
N PHE A 578 -8.44 36.68 -29.78
CA PHE A 578 -7.64 36.68 -28.56
C PHE A 578 -7.42 38.08 -27.95
N ARG A 579 -7.82 39.16 -28.60
CA ARG A 579 -7.65 40.52 -28.07
C ARG A 579 -8.52 40.77 -26.85
N ASP A 580 -9.79 40.36 -26.92
CA ASP A 580 -10.78 40.62 -25.85
C ASP A 580 -10.61 39.68 -24.66
N ASP A 581 -10.18 38.45 -24.92
CA ASP A 581 -9.88 37.46 -23.88
C ASP A 581 -8.68 36.58 -24.31
N PRO A 582 -7.48 36.89 -23.81
CA PRO A 582 -6.26 36.13 -24.11
C PRO A 582 -6.28 34.70 -23.56
N ALA A 583 -7.25 34.32 -22.71
CA ALA A 583 -7.34 33.02 -22.07
C ALA A 583 -8.28 32.03 -22.77
N LYS A 584 -8.91 32.42 -23.89
CA LYS A 584 -9.81 31.55 -24.66
C LYS A 584 -9.09 30.28 -25.16
N GLU A 585 -9.85 29.18 -25.22
CA GLU A 585 -9.32 27.88 -25.63
C GLU A 585 -9.24 27.69 -27.15
N MET A 586 -8.32 26.84 -27.61
CA MET A 586 -8.07 26.61 -29.05
C MET A 586 -9.25 25.96 -29.78
N HIS A 587 -10.03 25.12 -29.09
CA HIS A 587 -11.21 24.47 -29.67
C HIS A 587 -12.31 25.50 -30.01
N LEU A 588 -12.48 26.54 -29.18
CA LEU A 588 -13.43 27.63 -29.43
C LEU A 588 -13.03 28.45 -30.66
N LEU A 589 -11.73 28.61 -30.92
CA LEU A 589 -11.26 29.27 -32.13
C LEU A 589 -11.54 28.41 -33.38
N GLN A 590 -11.44 27.10 -33.26
CA GLN A 590 -11.78 26.17 -34.35
C GLN A 590 -13.26 26.26 -34.72
N ASP A 591 -14.15 26.29 -33.72
CA ASP A 591 -15.59 26.47 -33.91
C ASP A 591 -15.91 27.85 -34.51
N ALA A 592 -15.28 28.91 -34.00
CA ALA A 592 -15.49 30.28 -34.50
C ALA A 592 -15.01 30.47 -35.95
N ILE A 593 -13.92 29.81 -36.36
CA ILE A 593 -13.46 29.81 -37.76
C ILE A 593 -14.42 29.02 -38.66
N LYS A 594 -14.92 27.87 -38.17
CA LYS A 594 -15.90 27.07 -38.91
C LYS A 594 -17.21 27.83 -39.12
N GLU A 595 -17.68 28.54 -38.09
CA GLU A 595 -18.90 29.34 -38.17
C GLU A 595 -18.75 30.56 -39.09
N LYS A 596 -17.64 31.30 -38.97
CA LYS A 596 -17.45 32.56 -39.72
C LYS A 596 -17.00 32.38 -41.17
N PHE A 597 -16.19 31.35 -41.45
CA PHE A 597 -15.57 31.15 -42.76
C PHE A 597 -15.94 29.82 -43.43
N GLY A 598 -16.76 28.97 -42.78
CA GLY A 598 -17.14 27.66 -43.32
C GLY A 598 -15.96 26.68 -43.47
N LEU A 599 -14.83 26.97 -42.82
CA LEU A 599 -13.55 26.30 -43.06
C LEU A 599 -13.29 25.24 -41.98
N GLU A 600 -13.29 23.96 -42.36
CA GLU A 600 -12.93 22.86 -41.46
C GLU A 600 -11.40 22.68 -41.39
N VAL A 601 -10.78 23.27 -40.36
CA VAL A 601 -9.34 23.17 -40.08
C VAL A 601 -9.12 22.31 -38.85
N SER A 602 -8.08 21.48 -38.84
CA SER A 602 -7.70 20.72 -37.63
C SER A 602 -7.03 21.62 -36.59
N GLU A 603 -7.25 21.33 -35.30
CA GLU A 603 -6.65 22.06 -34.18
C GLU A 603 -5.11 22.18 -34.30
N SER A 604 -4.45 21.11 -34.76
CA SER A 604 -3.00 21.10 -34.98
C SER A 604 -2.51 22.07 -36.07
N THR A 605 -3.32 22.28 -37.11
CA THR A 605 -3.02 23.21 -38.20
C THR A 605 -3.21 24.65 -37.73
N LEU A 606 -4.27 24.88 -36.96
CA LEU A 606 -4.58 26.18 -36.36
C LEU A 606 -3.51 26.59 -35.33
N ASN A 607 -3.12 25.68 -34.43
CA ASN A 607 -2.07 25.93 -33.44
C ASN A 607 -0.70 26.22 -34.11
N ARG A 608 -0.42 25.60 -35.26
CA ARG A 608 0.76 25.92 -36.07
C ARG A 608 0.68 27.33 -36.66
N HIS A 609 -0.48 27.71 -37.20
CA HIS A 609 -0.70 29.04 -37.77
C HIS A 609 -0.64 30.15 -36.71
N VAL A 610 -1.25 29.93 -35.55
CA VAL A 610 -1.19 30.83 -34.39
C VAL A 610 0.27 31.10 -33.96
N LYS A 611 1.11 30.05 -33.92
CA LYS A 611 2.52 30.19 -33.53
C LYS A 611 3.40 30.82 -34.60
N LYS A 612 3.23 30.42 -35.86
CA LYS A 612 4.15 30.82 -36.95
C LYS A 612 3.74 32.11 -37.64
N ASN A 613 2.44 32.34 -37.81
CA ASN A 613 1.89 33.43 -38.62
C ASN A 613 1.27 34.53 -37.75
N CYS A 614 0.75 34.20 -36.55
CA CYS A 614 0.24 35.20 -35.60
C CYS A 614 1.26 35.57 -34.51
N SER A 615 2.40 34.87 -34.42
CA SER A 615 3.45 35.08 -33.42
C SER A 615 2.97 35.03 -31.96
N LEU A 616 1.90 34.29 -31.68
CA LEU A 616 1.36 34.13 -30.32
C LEU A 616 1.98 32.92 -29.61
N SER A 617 2.26 33.08 -28.31
CA SER A 617 2.81 32.03 -27.45
C SER A 617 1.90 31.75 -26.26
N LEU A 618 1.81 30.49 -25.85
CA LEU A 618 1.02 30.09 -24.69
C LEU A 618 1.87 30.24 -23.42
N GLN A 619 1.44 31.10 -22.50
CA GLN A 619 2.06 31.25 -21.19
C GLN A 619 1.11 30.83 -20.07
N ARG A 620 1.66 30.22 -19.02
CA ARG A 620 0.89 29.87 -17.84
C ARG A 620 0.70 31.10 -16.97
N ARG A 621 -0.55 31.53 -16.78
CA ARG A 621 -0.89 32.60 -15.83
C ARG A 621 -0.62 32.11 -14.40
N GLN A 622 0.15 32.87 -13.62
CA GLN A 622 0.26 32.65 -12.18
C GLN A 622 -0.94 33.31 -11.48
N PRO A 623 -1.74 32.56 -10.70
CA PRO A 623 -2.83 33.17 -9.94
C PRO A 623 -2.24 34.08 -8.86
N LYS A 624 -2.45 35.38 -8.97
CA LYS A 624 -2.18 36.33 -7.89
C LYS A 624 -3.24 36.14 -6.79
N LEU A 625 -2.85 36.23 -5.52
CA LEU A 625 -3.75 36.10 -4.36
C LEU A 625 -4.93 37.08 -4.49
N LYS A 626 -6.17 36.56 -4.46
CA LYS A 626 -7.42 37.35 -4.62
C LYS A 626 -7.55 38.52 -3.62
N ALA A 627 -6.92 38.45 -2.45
CA ALA A 627 -6.98 39.49 -1.42
C ALA A 627 -6.28 40.81 -1.81
N GLN A 628 -5.45 40.83 -2.86
CA GLN A 628 -4.64 42.00 -3.23
C GLN A 628 -5.38 43.05 -4.07
N PHE A 629 -6.61 42.79 -4.52
CA PHE A 629 -7.30 43.61 -5.53
C PHE A 629 -8.76 43.92 -5.18
N VAL A 630 -9.07 44.16 -3.91
CA VAL A 630 -10.30 44.88 -3.53
C VAL A 630 -10.03 46.37 -3.77
N ASP A 631 -10.87 47.08 -4.53
CA ASP A 631 -10.57 48.42 -5.06
C ASP A 631 -10.14 49.43 -3.98
N GLY A 632 -10.68 49.35 -2.76
CA GLY A 632 -10.28 50.21 -1.64
C GLY A 632 -8.81 50.06 -1.18
N ASN A 633 -8.15 48.93 -1.44
CA ASN A 633 -6.74 48.71 -1.07
C ASN A 633 -5.75 49.29 -2.10
N LYS A 634 -6.18 49.60 -3.32
CA LYS A 634 -5.28 50.09 -4.38
C LYS A 634 -4.89 51.55 -4.15
N GLU A 635 -5.88 52.39 -3.86
CA GLU A 635 -5.69 53.82 -3.61
C GLU A 635 -4.94 54.05 -2.31
N ALA A 636 -5.28 53.32 -1.24
CA ALA A 636 -4.57 53.37 0.04
C ALA A 636 -3.09 52.98 -0.10
N ARG A 637 -2.76 51.94 -0.87
CA ARG A 637 -1.36 51.54 -1.13
C ARG A 637 -0.60 52.56 -1.96
N LYS A 638 -1.25 53.18 -2.96
CA LYS A 638 -0.63 54.24 -3.77
C LYS A 638 -0.27 55.44 -2.89
N ALA A 639 -1.22 55.91 -2.07
CA ALA A 639 -0.99 57.00 -1.13
C ALA A 639 0.14 56.70 -0.13
N GLN A 640 0.19 55.47 0.39
CA GLN A 640 1.22 55.06 1.35
C GLN A 640 2.63 54.97 0.74
N VAL A 641 2.74 54.61 -0.54
CA VAL A 641 4.02 54.65 -1.29
C VAL A 641 4.44 56.08 -1.58
N GLU A 642 3.50 56.97 -1.90
CA GLU A 642 3.76 58.40 -2.12
C GLU A 642 4.19 59.13 -0.83
N GLU A 643 3.78 58.64 0.34
CA GLU A 643 4.16 59.18 1.65
C GLU A 643 5.52 58.67 2.17
N TRP A 644 6.09 57.61 1.57
CA TRP A 644 7.37 57.06 2.01
C TRP A 644 8.55 57.97 1.65
N PRO A 645 9.36 58.41 2.63
CA PRO A 645 10.58 59.14 2.35
C PRO A 645 11.62 58.17 1.79
N CYS A 646 11.79 58.18 0.46
CA CYS A 646 12.84 57.42 -0.22
C CYS A 646 14.20 58.11 -0.11
N ASP A 647 14.68 58.36 1.12
CA ASP A 647 16.04 58.83 1.37
C ASP A 647 16.95 57.70 1.87
N GLU A 648 18.27 57.85 1.68
CA GLU A 648 19.25 56.83 2.10
C GLU A 648 19.23 56.57 3.60
N THR A 649 18.80 57.56 4.40
CA THR A 649 18.72 57.45 5.86
C THR A 649 17.58 56.55 6.33
N PHE A 650 16.47 56.47 5.60
CA PHE A 650 15.32 55.63 5.92
C PHE A 650 15.67 54.14 5.86
N LEU A 651 16.40 53.71 4.83
CA LEU A 651 16.84 52.31 4.70
C LEU A 651 17.88 51.92 5.76
N GLN A 652 18.72 52.86 6.19
CA GLN A 652 19.71 52.61 7.25
C GLN A 652 19.09 52.53 8.65
N LYS A 653 17.93 53.16 8.87
CA LYS A 653 17.25 53.21 10.19
C LYS A 653 16.07 52.26 10.33
N SER A 654 15.63 51.62 9.24
CA SER A 654 14.47 50.74 9.24
C SER A 654 14.88 49.27 9.28
N VAL A 655 14.25 48.50 10.16
CA VAL A 655 14.39 47.04 10.21
C VAL A 655 13.10 46.41 9.71
N PHE A 656 13.17 45.75 8.56
CA PHE A 656 12.03 45.04 7.98
C PHE A 656 11.97 43.62 8.53
N ILE A 657 10.84 43.26 9.13
CA ILE A 657 10.58 41.93 9.67
C ILE A 657 9.39 41.36 8.90
N ALA A 658 9.56 40.14 8.39
CA ALA A 658 8.50 39.37 7.77
C ALA A 658 8.52 37.95 8.32
N GLU A 659 7.34 37.37 8.53
CA GLU A 659 7.19 35.97 8.89
C GLU A 659 6.93 35.17 7.60
N GLU A 660 7.95 34.45 7.13
CA GLU A 660 7.79 33.50 6.02
C GLU A 660 7.65 32.07 6.56
N GLY A 661 6.67 31.34 6.04
CA GLY A 661 6.56 29.90 6.27
C GLY A 661 7.67 29.15 5.55
N PHE A 662 8.70 28.72 6.28
CA PHE A 662 9.75 27.83 5.78
C PHE A 662 9.21 26.40 5.61
N ASN A 663 8.48 26.17 4.52
CA ASN A 663 8.12 24.82 4.10
C ASN A 663 9.29 24.20 3.31
N LEU A 664 9.65 22.95 3.60
CA LEU A 664 10.55 22.14 2.75
C LEU A 664 9.83 21.82 1.42
N TYR A 665 9.84 22.78 0.48
CA TYR A 665 9.15 22.63 -0.80
C TYR A 665 9.78 21.51 -1.65
N GLN A 666 9.02 20.44 -1.88
CA GLN A 666 9.23 19.59 -3.05
C GLN A 666 8.69 20.34 -4.28
N ARG A 667 9.57 21.06 -4.99
CA ARG A 667 9.22 21.60 -6.31
C ARG A 667 9.07 20.44 -7.29
N CYS A 668 8.12 20.57 -8.22
CA CYS A 668 8.04 19.65 -9.35
C CYS A 668 9.37 19.73 -10.13
N LEU A 669 10.08 18.60 -10.23
CA LEU A 669 11.36 18.52 -10.94
C LEU A 669 11.08 18.44 -12.43
N HIS A 670 11.56 19.44 -13.18
CA HIS A 670 11.54 19.44 -14.65
C HIS A 670 12.88 18.87 -15.15
N GLY A 671 12.84 17.94 -16.10
CA GLY A 671 14.04 17.31 -16.66
C GLY A 671 13.88 17.06 -18.15
N LEU A 672 14.99 16.99 -18.89
CA LEU A 672 14.99 16.67 -20.32
C LEU A 672 15.00 15.15 -20.51
N CYS A 673 14.11 14.62 -21.35
CA CYS A 673 14.00 13.20 -21.68
C CYS A 673 13.54 13.04 -23.14
N PRO A 674 13.93 11.95 -23.85
CA PRO A 674 13.35 11.63 -25.15
C PRO A 674 11.83 11.56 -25.10
N LYS A 675 11.16 11.92 -26.20
CA LYS A 675 9.70 11.99 -26.31
C LYS A 675 9.07 10.64 -25.90
N GLY A 676 8.21 10.66 -24.88
CA GLY A 676 7.55 9.47 -24.32
C GLY A 676 8.28 8.82 -23.13
N GLY A 677 9.49 9.29 -22.79
CA GLY A 677 10.21 8.86 -21.59
C GLY A 677 9.79 9.64 -20.35
N LYS A 678 9.92 9.01 -19.17
CA LYS A 678 9.73 9.67 -17.87
C LYS A 678 10.92 10.60 -17.60
N THR A 679 10.67 11.85 -17.22
CA THR A 679 11.72 12.78 -16.81
C THR A 679 12.50 12.18 -15.63
N SER A 680 13.81 11.98 -15.80
CA SER A 680 14.66 11.45 -14.74
C SER A 680 14.88 12.53 -13.68
N LYS A 681 14.87 12.15 -12.40
CA LYS A 681 15.39 13.00 -11.32
C LYS A 681 16.87 13.22 -11.63
N SER A 682 17.24 14.38 -12.18
CA SER A 682 18.64 14.68 -12.45
C SER A 682 19.41 14.64 -11.14
N LYS A 683 20.52 13.88 -11.15
CA LYS A 683 21.55 13.84 -10.12
C LYS A 683 21.91 15.26 -9.68
N ALA A 684 21.52 15.66 -8.47
CA ALA A 684 22.30 16.65 -7.72
C ALA A 684 23.52 15.92 -7.13
N GLY A 685 24.41 15.49 -8.01
CA GLY A 685 25.77 15.15 -7.61
C GLY A 685 26.54 16.46 -7.59
N ALA A 686 26.72 17.02 -6.40
CA ALA A 686 27.73 18.04 -6.19
C ALA A 686 29.10 17.42 -6.50
N LYS A 687 29.56 17.55 -7.74
CA LYS A 687 30.98 17.49 -8.04
C LYS A 687 31.55 18.82 -7.58
N VAL A 688 32.03 18.86 -6.34
CA VAL A 688 32.98 19.87 -5.90
C VAL A 688 34.27 19.58 -6.65
N THR A 689 34.47 20.28 -7.76
CA THR A 689 35.80 20.37 -8.35
C THR A 689 36.51 21.49 -7.60
N ILE A 690 37.42 21.11 -6.71
CA ILE A 690 38.37 22.01 -6.06
C ILE A 690 39.31 22.50 -7.18
N GLY A 691 39.08 23.73 -7.64
CA GLY A 691 40.05 24.51 -8.37
C GLY A 691 40.63 25.53 -7.40
N GLU A 692 41.86 25.30 -6.94
CA GLU A 692 42.64 26.27 -6.17
C GLU A 692 42.98 27.47 -7.06
N GLY A 693 42.56 28.67 -6.64
CA GLY A 693 42.88 29.96 -7.22
C GLY A 693 42.48 31.07 -6.23
N PRO A 694 43.30 32.11 -6.03
CA PRO A 694 43.40 32.78 -4.74
C PRO A 694 42.22 33.69 -4.41
N HIS A 695 41.95 33.75 -3.11
CA HIS A 695 40.99 34.60 -2.43
C HIS A 695 40.99 36.06 -2.93
N ASP A 696 39.81 36.57 -3.29
CA ASP A 696 39.30 37.76 -2.62
C ASP A 696 37.76 37.82 -2.61
N ARG A 697 37.23 38.29 -1.47
CA ARG A 697 35.82 38.31 -1.09
C ARG A 697 35.15 39.58 -1.61
N CYS A 698 33.94 39.45 -2.17
CA CYS A 698 32.73 40.22 -1.80
C CYS A 698 31.72 40.35 -2.97
N THR A 699 30.44 40.25 -2.60
CA THR A 699 29.26 40.91 -3.21
C THR A 699 28.82 40.49 -4.62
N GLY A 700 28.10 39.36 -4.68
CA GLY A 700 27.00 39.15 -5.62
C GLY A 700 25.67 39.55 -4.99
N ILE A 701 25.52 40.83 -4.65
CA ILE A 701 24.23 41.49 -4.39
C ILE A 701 24.08 42.51 -5.51
N MET A 702 23.45 42.12 -6.61
CA MET A 702 22.88 43.04 -7.60
C MET A 702 22.13 42.21 -8.65
N GLU A 703 20.86 41.92 -8.37
CA GLU A 703 19.78 41.76 -9.36
C GLU A 703 18.45 41.42 -8.66
N VAL A 704 18.06 42.27 -7.70
CA VAL A 704 16.65 42.42 -7.27
C VAL A 704 16.40 43.91 -7.06
N LEU A 705 16.48 44.67 -8.14
CA LEU A 705 15.94 46.03 -8.22
C LEU A 705 15.58 46.24 -9.68
N LEU A 706 14.29 46.04 -9.98
CA LEU A 706 13.51 46.61 -11.09
C LEU A 706 12.30 45.69 -11.36
N TRP A 707 11.37 45.62 -10.41
CA TRP A 707 9.92 45.47 -10.63
C TRP A 707 9.18 45.54 -9.28
N THR A 708 9.13 46.76 -8.75
CA THR A 708 8.00 47.31 -7.99
C THR A 708 7.52 48.50 -8.79
#